data_AF-A0A2N6QJQ7-F1
#
_entry.id   AF-A0A2N6QJQ7-F1
#
_cell.length_a   1.000
_cell.length_b   1.000
_cell.length_c   1.000
_cell.angle_alpha   90.00
_cell.angle_beta   90.00
_cell.angle_gamma   90.00
#
_symmetry.space_group_name_H-M   'P 1'
#
loop_
_entity.id
_entity.type
_entity.pdbx_description
1 polymer ?
#
loop_
_entity_poly.entity_id
_entity_poly.type
_entity_poly.pdbx_seq_one_letter_code
_entity_poly.pdbx_strand_id
1 'polypeptide(L)'
;MANTEQLDILYKLKKEVEKSNNSRLVHIINQVIKKVYLEQYTATFVGHFSAGKSTLINSVLEQSILPSSPVPTTSNTAIVSVSDEPGIIANLDKQRYTILDNYDQVKVMNRENVDVESVEIKFESSKFNKGFTLQDTPGVDSNVATHQTSTEQFMYTSNIIFYTVDYNHVQSALNFEFMKQLNKAGIPVVFVINQIDKHNEEEITFDTFKSRVEKSVHDWDLNLDKIFYVTKFDHPENQMQALSDYMVEKDTHRESIEDYVERIVQFITDEQLSYIQTEIQQILDTLDIHEEDFDQAYLNFQQHQEVSEEAQLLNNPDQLYNFLKEKRKDILDNAYVMTHDTRETIRLYLESRTKDFKVGGLFNKKKKTAEAQETRLNNVVDQLQEKVDQQIRQPLREDMSFLTRFINDTEVNERILNQHYTIQPEIITSLYQEQIHISNQYVLTFSDDLMKSIKQFVKKESEPLFKDAIEHAHAEDLAMDDEQDMNDYEHFIQLRNLRESLTTRNYQHYYIHLHDSLDKLIDRTEIQYSPSSTTADNGTEEANDADTGQTSSQDQSSEIVAGLKAIQDVPLFDQTKKDIEGTLNRLENKIIKIGVFGTFSAGKSSLINALLGDNYLVSSPNPTTAATTELTYGEDSAITLKSDEQLLEELNNVFEVHDESFESVETFLQSNTKKLKDKLEKNQLAFINAIEKNYDDYREMLQSGEKHTIGQEEIRKWSSEDEYATFVNTVHIQLPIDWLKDKIIVDSLGLHSNNQRHTNETEKILTSSDLILYVSYFNHSFTDNDKRFIEHMKDMNQLNENQAFKMIINATDLAESEDDLNAVKDYVRDALAQVNMKSQIFGVSSREALRSGDEGIDALRDSIDHFASVESKFILQDHMMHQLKQVSVAFEEMINEFETNQSQIEERKKKLNQLSQQRVLKPNLLNTVQQRSQNEVEDQIYHLTQRLNLQLLDEVKSIYNSQMTKFDDFNKEKRRSTKLYLDQIHQRLYLEQSLLVERTKKYYLEQLEDEFAPLQRSLNQVHVFIDPDFNLAESDITEPYMHLELNDMFNALPKSLTKKKIIQPKVQRDIQQTITDNTTELLKPQIGNLRQALAEYVDQMIQTSETDFDQLEADIQSQIESLLAFDIDASLINQIREANTNLKSAISIDD
;
A
#
# COMPACT_ATOMS: atom_id res chain seq x y z
N MET A 1 -24.24 0.59 -48.32
CA MET A 1 -23.04 0.74 -47.47
C MET A 1 -22.01 -0.26 -47.97
N ALA A 2 -20.73 0.10 -48.04
CA ALA A 2 -19.68 -0.91 -48.16
C ALA A 2 -19.67 -1.79 -46.89
N ASN A 3 -19.14 -3.01 -46.98
CA ASN A 3 -18.92 -3.90 -45.83
C ASN A 3 -20.18 -4.21 -44.98
N THR A 4 -21.37 -4.23 -45.59
CA THR A 4 -22.65 -4.39 -44.86
C THR A 4 -22.74 -5.74 -44.13
N GLU A 5 -22.15 -6.80 -44.70
CA GLU A 5 -22.10 -8.13 -44.09
C GLU A 5 -21.20 -8.15 -42.84
N GLN A 6 -20.03 -7.52 -42.93
CA GLN A 6 -19.09 -7.38 -41.81
C GLN A 6 -19.67 -6.52 -40.69
N LEU A 7 -20.33 -5.41 -41.03
CA LEU A 7 -21.03 -4.56 -40.05
C LEU A 7 -22.21 -5.28 -39.37
N ASP A 8 -22.95 -6.12 -40.11
CA ASP A 8 -24.02 -6.94 -39.53
C ASP A 8 -23.48 -7.95 -38.51
N ILE A 9 -22.37 -8.63 -38.84
CA ILE A 9 -21.70 -9.57 -37.93
C ILE A 9 -21.23 -8.86 -36.66
N LEU A 10 -20.54 -7.72 -36.79
CA LEU A 10 -20.02 -6.96 -35.65
C LEU A 10 -21.15 -6.37 -34.79
N TYR A 11 -22.22 -5.87 -35.40
CA TYR A 11 -23.36 -5.33 -34.67
C TYR A 11 -24.13 -6.41 -33.90
N LYS A 12 -24.31 -7.60 -34.50
CA LYS A 12 -24.90 -8.74 -33.80
C LYS A 12 -24.02 -9.21 -32.64
N LEU A 13 -22.70 -9.25 -32.84
CA LEU A 13 -21.74 -9.57 -31.79
C LEU A 13 -21.80 -8.53 -30.66
N LYS A 14 -21.86 -7.24 -30.99
CA LYS A 14 -22.08 -6.14 -30.02
C LYS A 14 -23.31 -6.39 -29.15
N LYS A 15 -24.46 -6.64 -29.77
CA LYS A 15 -25.74 -6.85 -29.06
C LYS A 15 -25.73 -8.08 -28.16
N GLU A 16 -24.89 -9.07 -28.43
CA GLU A 16 -24.65 -10.15 -27.47
C GLU A 16 -23.72 -9.74 -26.34
N VAL A 17 -22.57 -9.11 -26.64
CA VAL A 17 -21.61 -8.68 -25.61
C VAL A 17 -22.24 -7.68 -24.63
N GLU A 18 -23.15 -6.82 -25.10
CA GLU A 18 -23.93 -5.87 -24.29
C GLU A 18 -24.86 -6.54 -23.25
N LYS A 19 -25.14 -7.84 -23.37
CA LYS A 19 -25.86 -8.59 -22.33
C LYS A 19 -24.99 -8.94 -21.12
N SER A 20 -23.74 -8.45 -21.08
CA SER A 20 -22.81 -8.55 -19.94
C SER A 20 -22.24 -7.18 -19.60
N ASN A 21 -21.61 -7.08 -18.41
CA ASN A 21 -20.90 -5.88 -17.97
C ASN A 21 -19.53 -5.67 -18.63
N ASN A 22 -19.22 -6.36 -19.75
CA ASN A 22 -17.96 -6.18 -20.47
C ASN A 22 -17.94 -4.90 -21.31
N SER A 23 -17.99 -3.75 -20.64
CA SER A 23 -17.92 -2.43 -21.24
C SER A 23 -16.67 -2.28 -22.11
N ARG A 24 -15.55 -2.91 -21.70
CA ARG A 24 -14.29 -2.97 -22.47
C ARG A 24 -14.48 -3.60 -23.85
N LEU A 25 -15.05 -4.80 -23.94
CA LEU A 25 -15.26 -5.45 -25.25
C LEU A 25 -16.35 -4.76 -26.08
N VAL A 26 -17.41 -4.25 -25.46
CA VAL A 26 -18.41 -3.43 -26.18
C VAL A 26 -17.74 -2.20 -26.78
N HIS A 27 -16.87 -1.52 -26.03
CA HIS A 27 -16.09 -0.38 -26.52
C HIS A 27 -15.18 -0.80 -27.68
N ILE A 28 -14.44 -1.91 -27.57
CA ILE A 28 -13.61 -2.44 -28.65
C ILE A 28 -14.45 -2.71 -29.90
N ILE A 29 -15.60 -3.39 -29.76
CA ILE A 29 -16.51 -3.66 -30.89
C ILE A 29 -17.02 -2.36 -31.51
N ASN A 30 -17.37 -1.34 -30.71
CA ASN A 30 -17.76 -0.02 -31.22
C ASN A 30 -16.63 0.62 -32.05
N GLN A 31 -15.39 0.57 -31.59
CA GLN A 31 -14.24 1.08 -32.36
C GLN A 31 -14.01 0.29 -33.65
N VAL A 32 -14.19 -1.04 -33.61
CA VAL A 32 -14.10 -1.90 -34.79
C VAL A 32 -15.23 -1.61 -35.79
N ILE A 33 -16.47 -1.45 -35.33
CA ILE A 33 -17.62 -1.03 -36.17
C ILE A 33 -17.33 0.32 -36.82
N LYS A 34 -16.83 1.29 -36.04
CA LYS A 34 -16.46 2.62 -36.53
C LYS A 34 -15.38 2.54 -37.61
N LYS A 35 -14.32 1.77 -37.36
CA LYS A 35 -13.23 1.53 -38.31
C LYS A 35 -13.73 0.90 -39.61
N VAL A 36 -14.57 -0.14 -39.53
CA VAL A 36 -15.14 -0.83 -40.71
C VAL A 36 -16.10 0.06 -41.48
N TYR A 37 -16.88 0.90 -40.78
CA TYR A 37 -17.80 1.86 -41.39
C TYR A 37 -17.06 2.99 -42.11
N LEU A 38 -15.96 3.47 -41.53
CA LEU A 38 -15.12 4.54 -42.08
C LEU A 38 -14.02 4.04 -43.02
N GLU A 39 -13.94 2.73 -43.27
CA GLU A 39 -12.91 2.07 -44.10
C GLU A 39 -11.47 2.43 -43.67
N GLN A 40 -11.24 2.47 -42.35
CA GLN A 40 -9.98 2.91 -41.77
C GLN A 40 -8.89 1.82 -41.81
N TYR A 41 -7.68 2.23 -42.22
CA TYR A 41 -6.45 1.46 -42.09
C TYR A 41 -5.55 2.11 -41.04
N THR A 42 -5.35 1.43 -39.91
CA THR A 42 -4.81 2.02 -38.68
C THR A 42 -3.38 1.54 -38.44
N ALA A 43 -2.46 2.51 -38.36
CA ALA A 43 -1.07 2.36 -37.98
C ALA A 43 -0.84 2.96 -36.59
N THR A 44 -0.45 2.14 -35.63
CA THR A 44 -0.40 2.53 -34.21
C THR A 44 1.02 2.62 -33.70
N PHE A 45 1.40 3.73 -33.10
CA PHE A 45 2.70 3.94 -32.46
C PHE A 45 2.58 3.62 -30.98
N VAL A 46 3.33 2.61 -30.53
CA VAL A 46 3.35 2.10 -29.15
C VAL A 46 4.78 2.18 -28.62
N GLY A 47 5.01 2.42 -27.34
CA GLY A 47 6.38 2.55 -26.82
C GLY A 47 6.46 3.27 -25.49
N HIS A 48 7.64 3.25 -24.86
CA HIS A 48 7.89 3.82 -23.54
C HIS A 48 7.41 5.28 -23.41
N PHE A 49 7.13 5.74 -22.18
CA PHE A 49 6.81 7.17 -21.97
C PHE A 49 7.99 8.02 -22.46
N SER A 50 7.72 9.14 -23.15
CA SER A 50 8.75 9.98 -23.78
C SER A 50 9.61 9.34 -24.91
N ALA A 51 9.20 8.19 -25.47
CA ALA A 51 9.88 7.58 -26.63
C ALA A 51 9.78 8.41 -27.94
N GLY A 52 9.10 9.56 -27.93
CA GLY A 52 9.00 10.49 -29.06
C GLY A 52 7.98 10.12 -30.14
N LYS A 53 6.94 9.34 -29.79
CA LYS A 53 5.91 8.81 -30.70
C LYS A 53 5.13 9.90 -31.46
N SER A 54 4.58 10.88 -30.75
CA SER A 54 3.85 12.02 -31.34
C SER A 54 4.74 12.84 -32.29
N THR A 55 6.01 13.02 -31.93
CA THR A 55 7.01 13.69 -32.76
C THR A 55 7.30 12.90 -34.04
N LEU A 56 7.39 11.58 -33.98
CA LEU A 56 7.53 10.72 -35.16
C LEU A 56 6.32 10.81 -36.08
N ILE A 57 5.11 10.77 -35.52
CA ILE A 57 3.86 10.91 -36.29
C ILE A 57 3.84 12.25 -37.04
N ASN A 58 4.10 13.37 -36.35
CA ASN A 58 4.17 14.69 -36.97
C ASN A 58 5.25 14.76 -38.08
N SER A 59 6.41 14.12 -37.85
CA SER A 59 7.50 14.09 -38.82
C SER A 59 7.13 13.30 -40.08
N VAL A 60 6.46 12.15 -39.93
CA VAL A 60 6.01 11.33 -41.06
C VAL A 60 4.88 12.02 -41.84
N LEU A 61 3.98 12.71 -41.14
CA LEU A 61 2.90 13.49 -41.73
C LEU A 61 3.35 14.78 -42.40
N GLU A 62 4.58 15.23 -42.13
CA GLU A 62 5.13 16.53 -42.56
C GLU A 62 4.27 17.72 -42.08
N GLN A 63 3.55 17.55 -40.97
CA GLN A 63 2.61 18.51 -40.40
C GLN A 63 2.61 18.40 -38.86
N SER A 64 2.57 19.54 -38.16
CA SER A 64 2.46 19.60 -36.70
C SER A 64 1.00 19.45 -36.25
N ILE A 65 0.50 18.23 -36.22
CA ILE A 65 -0.91 17.92 -35.93
C ILE A 65 -1.11 17.56 -34.45
N LEU A 66 -0.20 16.76 -33.88
CA LEU A 66 -0.21 16.37 -32.47
C LEU A 66 0.61 17.35 -31.62
N PRO A 67 0.20 17.70 -30.39
CA PRO A 67 1.06 18.44 -29.48
C PRO A 67 2.28 17.60 -29.08
N SER A 68 3.41 18.26 -28.83
CA SER A 68 4.58 17.67 -28.15
C SER A 68 4.71 18.36 -26.81
N SER A 69 4.16 17.79 -25.73
CA SER A 69 4.35 18.30 -24.37
C SER A 69 5.07 17.25 -23.51
N PRO A 70 5.98 17.64 -22.59
CA PRO A 70 6.71 16.73 -21.70
C PRO A 70 5.92 16.33 -20.44
N VAL A 71 4.86 17.07 -20.12
CA VAL A 71 3.88 16.70 -19.08
C VAL A 71 3.20 15.41 -19.54
N PRO A 72 2.83 14.48 -18.65
CA PRO A 72 1.87 13.45 -19.00
C PRO A 72 0.64 14.14 -19.59
N THR A 73 0.52 14.18 -20.93
CA THR A 73 -0.77 14.40 -21.55
C THR A 73 -1.58 13.24 -21.01
N THR A 74 -2.48 13.56 -20.08
CA THR A 74 -3.49 12.66 -19.52
C THR A 74 -3.84 11.62 -20.56
N SER A 75 -3.78 10.35 -20.19
CA SER A 75 -4.06 9.04 -20.82
C SER A 75 -4.87 8.95 -22.14
N ASN A 76 -4.92 10.00 -22.94
CA ASN A 76 -5.87 10.27 -23.99
C ASN A 76 -5.19 9.90 -25.30
N THR A 77 -5.81 9.00 -26.05
CA THR A 77 -5.22 8.52 -27.30
C THR A 77 -5.52 9.49 -28.42
N ALA A 78 -4.51 9.85 -29.20
CA ALA A 78 -4.69 10.73 -30.34
C ALA A 78 -4.82 9.90 -31.63
N ILE A 79 -5.91 10.10 -32.36
CA ILE A 79 -6.26 9.39 -33.57
C ILE A 79 -6.28 10.39 -34.73
N VAL A 80 -5.30 10.32 -35.62
CA VAL A 80 -5.14 11.26 -36.74
C VAL A 80 -5.55 10.56 -38.04
N SER A 81 -6.68 10.96 -38.63
CA SER A 81 -7.26 10.28 -39.81
C SER A 81 -7.32 11.18 -41.04
N VAL A 82 -6.93 10.62 -42.20
CA VAL A 82 -7.03 11.30 -43.50
C VAL A 82 -8.48 11.40 -43.96
N SER A 83 -8.98 12.63 -44.11
CA SER A 83 -10.37 12.93 -44.50
C SER A 83 -10.45 14.16 -45.41
N ASP A 84 -11.58 14.32 -46.12
CA ASP A 84 -11.88 15.52 -46.93
C ASP A 84 -12.45 16.66 -46.08
N GLU A 85 -12.96 16.36 -44.88
CA GLU A 85 -13.56 17.35 -43.97
C GLU A 85 -12.70 17.45 -42.71
N PRO A 86 -11.90 18.53 -42.54
CA PRO A 86 -11.07 18.69 -41.36
C PRO A 86 -11.92 18.98 -40.13
N GLY A 87 -11.47 18.51 -38.98
CA GLY A 87 -12.16 18.74 -37.71
C GLY A 87 -11.53 17.97 -36.56
N ILE A 88 -11.79 18.42 -35.33
CA ILE A 88 -11.30 17.79 -34.11
C ILE A 88 -12.52 17.30 -33.32
N ILE A 89 -12.46 16.06 -32.87
CA ILE A 89 -13.53 15.42 -32.12
C ILE A 89 -12.93 14.89 -30.82
N ALA A 90 -13.40 15.39 -29.68
CA ALA A 90 -13.08 14.81 -28.38
C ALA A 90 -14.12 13.74 -28.04
N ASN A 91 -13.66 12.51 -27.84
CA ASN A 91 -14.44 11.41 -27.29
C ASN A 91 -14.37 11.48 -25.76
N LEU A 92 -15.52 11.35 -25.13
CA LEU A 92 -15.71 11.48 -23.68
C LEU A 92 -16.32 10.20 -23.14
N ASP A 93 -16.29 10.05 -21.83
CA ASP A 93 -16.96 8.96 -21.12
C ASP A 93 -18.44 8.80 -21.54
N LYS A 94 -18.95 7.57 -21.39
CA LYS A 94 -20.36 7.21 -21.62
C LYS A 94 -20.82 7.42 -23.07
N GLN A 95 -19.96 7.12 -24.05
CA GLN A 95 -20.27 7.22 -25.49
C GLN A 95 -20.67 8.64 -25.92
N ARG A 96 -20.07 9.67 -25.31
CA ARG A 96 -20.32 11.06 -25.65
C ARG A 96 -19.19 11.61 -26.50
N TYR A 97 -19.49 12.65 -27.27
CA TYR A 97 -18.46 13.41 -27.95
C TYR A 97 -18.83 14.85 -28.16
N THR A 98 -17.81 15.66 -28.36
CA THR A 98 -17.98 17.04 -28.77
C THR A 98 -17.03 17.37 -29.92
N ILE A 99 -17.48 18.29 -30.77
CA ILE A 99 -16.66 18.83 -31.86
C ILE A 99 -15.94 20.04 -31.30
N LEU A 100 -14.62 20.05 -31.46
CA LEU A 100 -13.76 21.12 -30.98
C LEU A 100 -13.26 21.97 -32.15
N ASP A 101 -13.09 23.26 -31.89
CA ASP A 101 -12.54 24.19 -32.88
C ASP A 101 -11.02 24.02 -33.02
N ASN A 102 -10.34 23.70 -31.92
CA ASN A 102 -8.90 23.53 -31.85
C ASN A 102 -8.48 22.57 -30.72
N TYR A 103 -7.23 22.15 -30.74
CA TYR A 103 -6.69 21.22 -29.75
C TYR A 103 -6.57 21.84 -28.35
N ASP A 104 -6.44 23.17 -28.21
CA ASP A 104 -6.31 23.81 -26.89
C ASP A 104 -7.58 23.65 -26.03
N GLN A 105 -8.75 23.49 -26.65
CA GLN A 105 -9.98 23.14 -25.92
C GLN A 105 -9.87 21.77 -25.22
N VAL A 106 -9.12 20.81 -25.77
CA VAL A 106 -8.84 19.52 -25.08
C VAL A 106 -8.07 19.75 -23.78
N LYS A 107 -7.08 20.66 -23.80
CA LYS A 107 -6.28 21.00 -22.61
C LYS A 107 -7.14 21.64 -21.53
N VAL A 108 -8.08 22.50 -21.92
CA VAL A 108 -9.05 23.11 -21.00
C VAL A 108 -9.96 22.03 -20.39
N MET A 109 -10.47 21.10 -21.20
CA MET A 109 -11.31 19.99 -20.72
C MET A 109 -10.58 19.10 -19.71
N ASN A 110 -9.32 18.74 -19.97
CA ASN A 110 -8.51 17.95 -19.03
C ASN A 110 -8.26 18.72 -17.72
N ARG A 111 -8.05 20.04 -17.76
CA ARG A 111 -7.92 20.90 -16.56
C ARG A 111 -9.21 21.02 -15.75
N GLU A 112 -10.37 20.97 -16.41
CA GLU A 112 -11.68 20.96 -15.76
C GLU A 112 -12.09 19.56 -15.22
N ASN A 113 -11.14 18.61 -15.15
CA ASN A 113 -11.39 17.20 -14.79
C ASN A 113 -12.47 16.52 -15.66
N VAL A 114 -12.60 16.94 -16.92
CA VAL A 114 -13.42 16.22 -17.90
C VAL A 114 -12.59 15.07 -18.47
N ASP A 115 -13.05 13.85 -18.26
CA ASP A 115 -12.35 12.64 -18.71
C ASP A 115 -12.49 12.46 -20.24
N VAL A 116 -11.40 12.76 -20.96
CA VAL A 116 -11.34 12.67 -22.43
C VAL A 116 -10.67 11.36 -22.83
N GLU A 117 -11.44 10.37 -23.28
CA GLU A 117 -10.92 9.05 -23.66
C GLU A 117 -9.96 9.10 -24.86
N SER A 118 -10.31 9.87 -25.90
CA SER A 118 -9.48 10.00 -27.11
C SER A 118 -9.81 11.25 -27.92
N VAL A 119 -8.82 11.77 -28.63
CA VAL A 119 -8.97 12.93 -29.54
C VAL A 119 -8.80 12.46 -30.97
N GLU A 120 -9.85 12.59 -31.78
CA GLU A 120 -9.79 12.29 -33.21
C GLU A 120 -9.58 13.57 -34.01
N ILE A 121 -8.49 13.63 -34.78
CA ILE A 121 -8.13 14.75 -35.62
C ILE A 121 -8.27 14.31 -37.08
N LYS A 122 -9.22 14.91 -37.79
CA LYS A 122 -9.39 14.73 -39.23
C LYS A 122 -8.60 15.79 -39.96
N PHE A 123 -7.74 15.37 -40.88
CA PHE A 123 -6.89 16.27 -41.65
C PHE A 123 -6.83 15.85 -43.12
N GLU A 124 -6.51 16.82 -43.97
CA GLU A 124 -6.30 16.57 -45.39
C GLU A 124 -4.85 16.13 -45.65
N SER A 125 -4.66 15.05 -46.41
CA SER A 125 -3.35 14.59 -46.84
C SER A 125 -3.34 14.30 -48.34
N SER A 126 -2.24 14.68 -49.00
CA SER A 126 -1.94 14.25 -50.37
C SER A 126 -0.99 13.04 -50.43
N LYS A 127 -0.43 12.65 -49.27
CA LYS A 127 0.58 11.59 -49.14
C LYS A 127 -0.02 10.23 -48.87
N PHE A 128 -1.08 10.19 -48.06
CA PHE A 128 -1.78 8.96 -47.66
C PHE A 128 -3.20 8.94 -48.25
N ASN A 129 -3.72 7.75 -48.54
CA ASN A 129 -5.06 7.55 -49.08
C ASN A 129 -6.14 7.80 -47.99
N LYS A 130 -7.36 8.10 -48.42
CA LYS A 130 -8.51 8.29 -47.52
C LYS A 130 -8.70 7.09 -46.59
N GLY A 131 -9.00 7.36 -45.32
CA GLY A 131 -9.12 6.33 -44.29
C GLY A 131 -7.78 5.83 -43.73
N PHE A 132 -6.62 6.35 -44.16
CA PHE A 132 -5.38 6.09 -43.42
C PHE A 132 -5.44 6.80 -42.06
N THR A 133 -5.20 6.05 -40.99
CA THR A 133 -5.33 6.52 -39.61
C THR A 133 -4.05 6.23 -38.86
N LEU A 134 -3.47 7.26 -38.26
CA LEU A 134 -2.35 7.16 -37.33
C LEU A 134 -2.85 7.26 -35.91
N GLN A 135 -2.32 6.42 -35.06
CA GLN A 135 -2.76 6.36 -33.68
C GLN A 135 -1.57 6.46 -32.75
N ASP A 136 -1.59 7.47 -31.89
CA ASP A 136 -0.58 7.71 -30.87
C ASP A 136 -1.09 7.22 -29.52
N THR A 137 -0.43 6.23 -28.93
CA THR A 137 -0.86 5.62 -27.67
C THR A 137 -0.08 6.18 -26.47
N PRO A 138 -0.65 6.13 -25.26
CA PRO A 138 0.10 6.30 -24.02
C PRO A 138 1.29 5.31 -23.89
N GLY A 139 2.21 5.59 -22.96
CA GLY A 139 3.41 4.78 -22.72
C GLY A 139 3.12 3.39 -22.15
N VAL A 140 4.01 2.41 -22.41
CA VAL A 140 3.83 0.99 -21.98
C VAL A 140 4.50 0.61 -20.65
N ASP A 141 5.17 1.54 -19.96
CA ASP A 141 6.08 1.22 -18.82
C ASP A 141 5.52 1.58 -17.46
N SER A 142 4.29 2.04 -17.41
CA SER A 142 3.62 2.29 -16.15
C SER A 142 3.19 0.94 -15.56
N ASN A 143 3.68 0.63 -14.35
CA ASN A 143 3.18 -0.46 -13.50
C ASN A 143 1.68 -0.29 -13.09
N VAL A 144 0.98 0.69 -13.65
CA VAL A 144 -0.43 0.95 -13.44
C VAL A 144 -1.26 0.02 -14.34
N ALA A 145 -2.06 -0.85 -13.74
CA ALA A 145 -3.00 -1.73 -14.46
C ALA A 145 -3.97 -0.98 -15.41
N THR A 146 -4.20 0.33 -15.18
CA THR A 146 -5.07 1.16 -16.03
C THR A 146 -4.45 1.49 -17.39
N HIS A 147 -3.14 1.70 -17.50
CA HIS A 147 -2.47 2.01 -18.79
C HIS A 147 -2.22 0.78 -19.67
N GLN A 148 -2.10 -0.39 -19.05
CA GLN A 148 -2.06 -1.66 -19.78
C GLN A 148 -3.38 -1.89 -20.54
N THR A 149 -4.51 -1.52 -19.92
CA THR A 149 -5.85 -1.66 -20.50
C THR A 149 -6.04 -0.76 -21.75
N SER A 150 -5.56 0.49 -21.73
CA SER A 150 -5.61 1.38 -22.90
C SER A 150 -4.72 0.90 -24.04
N THR A 151 -3.47 0.51 -23.75
CA THR A 151 -2.55 -0.02 -24.78
C THR A 151 -3.13 -1.28 -25.45
N GLU A 152 -3.74 -2.17 -24.67
CA GLU A 152 -4.41 -3.37 -25.18
C GLU A 152 -5.59 -3.03 -26.11
N GLN A 153 -6.42 -2.02 -25.79
CA GLN A 153 -7.55 -1.62 -26.64
C GLN A 153 -7.11 -1.26 -28.08
N PHE A 154 -5.93 -0.65 -28.23
CA PHE A 154 -5.43 -0.19 -29.53
C PHE A 154 -4.79 -1.28 -30.35
N MET A 155 -4.27 -2.33 -29.71
CA MET A 155 -3.80 -3.53 -30.43
C MET A 155 -4.88 -4.08 -31.36
N TYR A 156 -6.14 -4.05 -30.90
CA TYR A 156 -7.28 -4.66 -31.58
C TYR A 156 -7.83 -3.83 -32.74
N THR A 157 -7.61 -2.52 -32.74
CA THR A 157 -7.95 -1.63 -33.86
C THR A 157 -6.82 -1.50 -34.89
N SER A 158 -5.61 -1.96 -34.55
CA SER A 158 -4.40 -1.82 -35.37
C SER A 158 -4.35 -2.83 -36.51
N ASN A 159 -3.99 -2.35 -37.70
CA ASN A 159 -3.54 -3.23 -38.79
C ASN A 159 -2.02 -3.47 -38.71
N ILE A 160 -1.27 -2.50 -38.18
CA ILE A 160 0.19 -2.58 -38.00
C ILE A 160 0.61 -1.74 -36.79
N ILE A 161 1.60 -2.23 -36.03
CA ILE A 161 2.14 -1.54 -34.84
C ILE A 161 3.59 -1.10 -35.11
N PHE A 162 3.87 0.17 -34.83
CA PHE A 162 5.20 0.79 -34.79
C PHE A 162 5.65 0.88 -33.34
N TYR A 163 6.41 -0.13 -32.90
CA TYR A 163 6.93 -0.20 -31.54
C TYR A 163 8.18 0.68 -31.41
N THR A 164 8.04 1.82 -30.75
CA THR A 164 9.03 2.89 -30.66
C THR A 164 9.76 2.85 -29.32
N VAL A 165 11.09 2.86 -29.35
CA VAL A 165 11.94 2.85 -28.16
C VAL A 165 13.00 3.95 -28.24
N ASP A 166 13.40 4.48 -27.08
CA ASP A 166 14.55 5.37 -26.96
C ASP A 166 15.86 4.62 -27.23
N TYR A 167 16.81 5.27 -27.90
CA TYR A 167 18.16 4.77 -28.20
C TYR A 167 18.86 4.10 -27.00
N ASN A 168 18.73 4.65 -25.78
CA ASN A 168 19.37 4.13 -24.58
C ASN A 168 18.67 2.90 -23.98
N HIS A 169 17.39 2.66 -24.33
CA HIS A 169 16.53 1.64 -23.71
C HIS A 169 16.16 0.47 -24.65
N VAL A 170 16.79 0.40 -25.83
CA VAL A 170 16.48 -0.60 -26.87
C VAL A 170 16.58 -2.05 -26.39
N GLN A 171 17.49 -2.35 -25.45
CA GLN A 171 17.77 -3.73 -25.00
C GLN A 171 16.97 -4.17 -23.76
N SER A 172 15.95 -3.42 -23.33
CA SER A 172 15.09 -3.82 -22.21
C SER A 172 14.37 -5.15 -22.51
N ALA A 173 14.43 -6.10 -21.58
CA ALA A 173 13.72 -7.39 -21.69
C ALA A 173 12.20 -7.21 -21.79
N LEU A 174 11.65 -6.18 -21.14
CA LEU A 174 10.23 -5.85 -21.17
C LEU A 174 9.75 -5.49 -22.59
N ASN A 175 10.56 -4.74 -23.35
CA ASN A 175 10.27 -4.39 -24.74
C ASN A 175 10.10 -5.63 -25.62
N PHE A 176 11.03 -6.59 -25.48
CA PHE A 176 11.01 -7.82 -26.26
C PHE A 176 9.87 -8.74 -25.84
N GLU A 177 9.54 -8.83 -24.55
CA GLU A 177 8.40 -9.61 -24.10
C GLU A 177 7.08 -9.06 -24.68
N PHE A 178 6.87 -7.75 -24.65
CA PHE A 178 5.67 -7.14 -25.19
C PHE A 178 5.53 -7.37 -26.71
N MET A 179 6.60 -7.15 -27.49
CA MET A 179 6.60 -7.46 -28.92
C MET A 179 6.29 -8.93 -29.22
N LYS A 180 6.75 -9.85 -28.36
CA LYS A 180 6.41 -11.28 -28.47
C LYS A 180 4.92 -11.55 -28.27
N GLN A 181 4.24 -10.78 -27.42
CA GLN A 181 2.79 -10.86 -27.24
C GLN A 181 2.05 -10.37 -28.50
N LEU A 182 2.50 -9.28 -29.11
CA LEU A 182 1.95 -8.78 -30.38
C LEU A 182 2.06 -9.80 -31.51
N ASN A 183 3.22 -10.47 -31.61
CA ASN A 183 3.41 -11.55 -32.59
C ASN A 183 2.46 -12.73 -32.36
N LYS A 184 2.15 -13.09 -31.11
CA LYS A 184 1.16 -14.14 -30.79
C LYS A 184 -0.26 -13.75 -31.21
N ALA A 185 -0.60 -12.47 -31.12
CA ALA A 185 -1.89 -11.94 -31.59
C ALA A 185 -1.99 -11.85 -33.13
N GLY A 186 -0.92 -12.21 -33.85
CA GLY A 186 -0.88 -12.15 -35.31
C GLY A 186 -0.81 -10.73 -35.87
N ILE A 187 -0.44 -9.73 -35.06
CA ILE A 187 -0.34 -8.34 -35.49
C ILE A 187 1.09 -8.10 -36.03
N PRO A 188 1.25 -7.52 -37.23
CA PRO A 188 2.55 -7.11 -37.76
C PRO A 188 3.22 -6.03 -36.90
N VAL A 189 4.50 -6.21 -36.57
CA VAL A 189 5.28 -5.30 -35.71
C VAL A 189 6.48 -4.73 -36.46
N VAL A 190 6.60 -3.40 -36.45
CA VAL A 190 7.76 -2.64 -36.94
C VAL A 190 8.47 -2.05 -35.74
N PHE A 191 9.77 -2.29 -35.61
CA PHE A 191 10.55 -1.80 -34.47
C PHE A 191 11.27 -0.50 -34.83
N VAL A 192 11.01 0.57 -34.09
CA VAL A 192 11.50 1.92 -34.36
C VAL A 192 12.39 2.36 -33.20
N ILE A 193 13.69 2.53 -33.48
CA ILE A 193 14.66 3.03 -32.51
C ILE A 193 14.80 4.53 -32.76
N ASN A 194 14.27 5.33 -31.84
CA ASN A 194 14.22 6.78 -31.92
C ASN A 194 15.37 7.44 -31.12
N GLN A 195 15.59 8.73 -31.37
CA GLN A 195 16.60 9.56 -30.69
C GLN A 195 18.05 9.06 -30.90
N ILE A 196 18.35 8.57 -32.11
CA ILE A 196 19.71 8.08 -32.44
C ILE A 196 20.78 9.18 -32.40
N ASP A 197 20.39 10.46 -32.32
CA ASP A 197 21.29 11.59 -32.08
C ASP A 197 22.00 11.54 -30.72
N LYS A 198 21.47 10.75 -29.77
CA LYS A 198 22.13 10.44 -28.50
C LYS A 198 23.35 9.52 -28.66
N HIS A 199 23.57 8.95 -29.85
CA HIS A 199 24.68 8.04 -30.10
C HIS A 199 26.03 8.73 -29.95
N ASN A 200 26.94 8.07 -29.22
CA ASN A 200 28.33 8.49 -29.09
C ASN A 200 29.25 7.48 -29.80
N GLU A 201 29.79 7.87 -30.96
CA GLU A 201 30.67 7.04 -31.79
C GLU A 201 32.00 6.69 -31.08
N GLU A 202 32.43 7.49 -30.10
CA GLU A 202 33.65 7.24 -29.33
C GLU A 202 33.50 6.09 -28.31
N GLU A 203 32.27 5.80 -27.88
CA GLU A 203 31.98 4.70 -26.94
C GLU A 203 31.77 3.38 -27.67
N ILE A 204 30.89 3.36 -28.67
CA ILE A 204 30.61 2.21 -29.52
C ILE A 204 30.29 2.68 -30.95
N THR A 205 30.77 1.97 -31.97
CA THR A 205 30.41 2.30 -33.36
C THR A 205 28.94 1.98 -33.65
N PHE A 206 28.28 2.75 -34.51
CA PHE A 206 26.87 2.52 -34.85
C PHE A 206 26.59 1.13 -35.46
N ASP A 207 27.51 0.59 -36.28
CA ASP A 207 27.38 -0.76 -36.85
C ASP A 207 27.40 -1.88 -35.80
N THR A 208 28.23 -1.71 -34.77
CA THR A 208 28.28 -2.63 -33.63
C THR A 208 26.97 -2.56 -32.84
N PHE A 209 26.39 -1.36 -32.68
CA PHE A 209 25.09 -1.20 -32.05
C PHE A 209 23.99 -1.93 -32.84
N LYS A 210 23.87 -1.72 -34.16
CA LYS A 210 22.91 -2.43 -35.03
C LYS A 210 23.01 -3.95 -34.89
N SER A 211 24.24 -4.47 -34.96
CA SER A 211 24.50 -5.92 -34.86
C SER A 211 24.04 -6.51 -33.52
N ARG A 212 24.13 -5.73 -32.43
CA ARG A 212 23.63 -6.15 -31.11
C ARG A 212 22.11 -6.19 -31.06
N VAL A 213 21.43 -5.20 -31.64
CA VAL A 213 19.96 -5.17 -31.73
C VAL A 213 19.45 -6.36 -32.52
N GLU A 214 20.01 -6.63 -33.70
CA GLU A 214 19.64 -7.77 -34.55
C GLU A 214 19.83 -9.10 -33.82
N LYS A 215 20.94 -9.24 -33.08
CA LYS A 215 21.18 -10.42 -32.25
C LYS A 215 20.10 -10.57 -31.17
N SER A 216 19.73 -9.50 -30.47
CA SER A 216 18.68 -9.56 -29.45
C SER A 216 17.32 -9.94 -30.03
N VAL A 217 16.94 -9.42 -31.20
CA VAL A 217 15.70 -9.78 -31.90
C VAL A 217 15.66 -11.28 -32.23
N HIS A 218 16.78 -11.82 -32.72
CA HIS A 218 16.91 -13.25 -33.01
C HIS A 218 16.88 -14.11 -31.74
N ASP A 219 17.61 -13.73 -30.70
CA ASP A 219 17.67 -14.48 -29.43
C ASP A 219 16.31 -14.59 -28.73
N TRP A 220 15.40 -13.63 -28.96
CA TRP A 220 14.05 -13.61 -28.40
C TRP A 220 12.97 -14.28 -29.27
N ASP A 221 13.34 -14.76 -30.47
CA ASP A 221 12.42 -15.35 -31.46
C ASP A 221 11.29 -14.37 -31.86
N LEU A 222 11.67 -13.13 -32.14
CA LEU A 222 10.73 -12.08 -32.56
C LEU A 222 10.58 -12.05 -34.08
N ASN A 223 9.33 -12.00 -34.55
CA ASN A 223 9.01 -11.87 -35.96
C ASN A 223 8.66 -10.40 -36.28
N LEU A 224 9.67 -9.63 -36.69
CA LEU A 224 9.52 -8.21 -37.02
C LEU A 224 9.40 -8.01 -38.54
N ASP A 225 8.48 -7.13 -38.95
CA ASP A 225 8.33 -6.73 -40.35
C ASP A 225 9.58 -5.93 -40.81
N LYS A 226 10.05 -4.99 -39.97
CA LYS A 226 11.22 -4.15 -40.24
C LYS A 226 11.77 -3.47 -38.97
N ILE A 227 13.03 -3.04 -39.03
CA ILE A 227 13.68 -2.19 -38.01
C ILE A 227 14.07 -0.85 -38.64
N PHE A 228 13.77 0.26 -37.98
CA PHE A 228 14.16 1.61 -38.40
C PHE A 228 14.93 2.34 -37.30
N TYR A 229 15.94 3.11 -37.70
CA TYR A 229 16.75 3.97 -36.83
C TYR A 229 16.47 5.43 -37.17
N VAL A 230 15.86 6.20 -36.27
CA VAL A 230 15.31 7.52 -36.59
C VAL A 230 15.64 8.57 -35.52
N THR A 231 15.67 9.83 -35.94
CA THR A 231 15.73 11.00 -35.03
C THR A 231 15.07 12.21 -35.69
N LYS A 232 14.66 13.20 -34.89
CA LYS A 232 14.19 14.50 -35.40
C LYS A 232 15.34 15.42 -35.84
N PHE A 233 16.57 15.14 -35.39
CA PHE A 233 17.75 15.93 -35.68
C PHE A 233 18.46 15.46 -36.95
N ASP A 234 19.41 16.27 -37.45
CA ASP A 234 20.25 15.86 -38.57
C ASP A 234 21.27 14.80 -38.09
N HIS A 235 21.22 13.61 -38.67
CA HIS A 235 22.10 12.51 -38.32
C HIS A 235 22.34 11.61 -39.56
N PRO A 236 23.60 11.19 -39.86
CA PRO A 236 23.92 10.43 -41.07
C PRO A 236 23.14 9.13 -41.24
N GLU A 237 22.84 8.48 -40.12
CA GLU A 237 22.14 7.20 -40.06
C GLU A 237 20.61 7.34 -39.91
N ASN A 238 20.07 8.56 -40.01
CA ASN A 238 18.65 8.82 -39.83
C ASN A 238 17.83 8.22 -40.99
N GLN A 239 16.92 7.30 -40.66
CA GLN A 239 16.08 6.58 -41.61
C GLN A 239 14.63 7.09 -41.64
N MET A 240 14.38 8.32 -41.19
CA MET A 240 13.04 8.91 -41.14
C MET A 240 12.32 8.84 -42.50
N GLN A 241 13.02 9.15 -43.60
CA GLN A 241 12.45 9.06 -44.95
C GLN A 241 12.06 7.63 -45.32
N ALA A 242 12.90 6.65 -44.97
CA ALA A 242 12.63 5.23 -45.27
C ALA A 242 11.44 4.69 -44.46
N LEU A 243 11.26 5.15 -43.22
CA LEU A 243 10.07 4.86 -42.40
C LEU A 243 8.82 5.44 -43.05
N SER A 244 8.88 6.72 -43.48
CA SER A 244 7.80 7.39 -44.20
C SER A 244 7.41 6.65 -45.49
N ASP A 245 8.38 6.29 -46.33
CA ASP A 245 8.13 5.59 -47.60
C ASP A 245 7.50 4.20 -47.38
N TYR A 246 7.93 3.50 -46.33
CA TYR A 246 7.36 2.21 -45.94
C TYR A 246 5.89 2.33 -45.49
N MET A 247 5.53 3.39 -44.76
CA MET A 247 4.15 3.63 -44.36
C MET A 247 3.25 3.90 -45.57
N VAL A 248 3.75 4.64 -46.57
CA VAL A 248 3.04 4.84 -47.85
C VAL A 248 2.87 3.52 -48.59
N GLU A 249 3.90 2.66 -48.62
CA GLU A 249 3.81 1.33 -49.24
C GLU A 249 2.71 0.48 -48.60
N LYS A 250 2.65 0.42 -47.26
CA LYS A 250 1.62 -0.32 -46.53
C LYS A 250 0.21 0.24 -46.75
N ASP A 251 0.08 1.56 -46.85
CA ASP A 251 -1.19 2.20 -47.16
C ASP A 251 -1.67 1.90 -48.60
N THR A 252 -0.77 1.68 -49.55
CA THR A 252 -1.14 1.24 -50.91
C THR A 252 -1.52 -0.25 -51.01
N HIS A 253 -1.09 -1.07 -50.04
CA HIS A 253 -1.32 -2.52 -49.99
C HIS A 253 -2.04 -2.93 -48.69
N ARG A 254 -3.20 -2.32 -48.43
CA ARG A 254 -4.00 -2.59 -47.23
C ARG A 254 -4.50 -4.04 -47.17
N GLU A 255 -4.57 -4.59 -45.96
CA GLU A 255 -5.30 -5.85 -45.74
C GLU A 255 -6.79 -5.68 -46.06
N SER A 256 -7.46 -6.76 -46.44
CA SER A 256 -8.89 -6.69 -46.72
C SER A 256 -9.69 -6.52 -45.43
N ILE A 257 -10.81 -5.80 -45.49
CA ILE A 257 -11.70 -5.62 -44.34
C ILE A 257 -12.29 -6.97 -43.89
N GLU A 258 -12.48 -7.91 -44.82
CA GLU A 258 -12.97 -9.25 -44.50
C GLU A 258 -11.97 -10.03 -43.62
N ASP A 259 -10.69 -10.07 -44.02
CA ASP A 259 -9.64 -10.75 -43.26
C ASP A 259 -9.43 -10.11 -41.87
N TYR A 260 -9.49 -8.77 -41.81
CA TYR A 260 -9.44 -8.03 -40.54
C TYR A 260 -10.61 -8.41 -39.63
N VAL A 261 -11.84 -8.42 -40.16
CA VAL A 261 -13.06 -8.69 -39.39
C VAL A 261 -13.12 -10.14 -38.91
N GLU A 262 -12.68 -11.11 -39.73
CA GLU A 262 -12.61 -12.51 -39.32
C GLU A 262 -11.65 -12.68 -38.12
N ARG A 263 -10.44 -12.10 -38.23
CA ARG A 263 -9.43 -12.12 -37.16
C ARG A 263 -9.96 -11.49 -35.86
N ILE A 264 -10.61 -10.33 -35.96
CA ILE A 264 -11.06 -9.59 -34.77
C ILE A 264 -12.31 -10.19 -34.12
N VAL A 265 -13.24 -10.74 -34.90
CA VAL A 265 -14.43 -11.43 -34.37
C VAL A 265 -14.03 -12.67 -33.59
N GLN A 266 -13.06 -13.44 -34.11
CA GLN A 266 -12.55 -14.61 -33.40
C GLN A 266 -11.92 -14.19 -32.06
N PHE A 267 -11.08 -13.16 -32.07
CA PHE A 267 -10.46 -12.61 -30.87
C PHE A 267 -11.51 -12.13 -29.83
N ILE A 268 -12.47 -11.28 -30.24
CA ILE A 268 -13.51 -10.75 -29.33
C ILE A 268 -14.37 -11.88 -28.75
N THR A 269 -14.65 -12.92 -29.54
CA THR A 269 -15.42 -14.07 -29.07
C THR A 269 -14.65 -14.84 -27.99
N ASP A 270 -13.36 -15.09 -28.20
CA ASP A 270 -12.53 -15.83 -27.25
C ASP A 270 -12.33 -15.03 -25.94
N GLU A 271 -12.10 -13.72 -26.03
CA GLU A 271 -12.01 -12.83 -24.86
C GLU A 271 -13.34 -12.72 -24.11
N GLN A 272 -14.47 -12.59 -24.80
CA GLN A 272 -15.77 -12.48 -24.14
C GLN A 272 -16.12 -13.78 -23.41
N LEU A 273 -15.78 -14.94 -23.98
CA LEU A 273 -15.96 -16.22 -23.30
C LEU A 273 -15.07 -16.33 -22.07
N SER A 274 -13.83 -15.82 -22.13
CA SER A 274 -12.92 -15.73 -20.99
C SER A 274 -13.45 -14.80 -19.89
N TYR A 275 -13.97 -13.64 -20.27
CA TYR A 275 -14.58 -12.66 -19.37
C TYR A 275 -15.82 -13.22 -18.67
N ILE A 276 -16.79 -13.75 -19.43
CA ILE A 276 -18.00 -14.36 -18.87
C ILE A 276 -17.63 -15.46 -17.88
N GLN A 277 -16.62 -16.27 -18.20
CA GLN A 277 -16.16 -17.33 -17.32
C GLN A 277 -15.52 -16.79 -16.03
N THR A 278 -14.87 -15.62 -16.09
CA THR A 278 -14.24 -14.94 -14.96
C THR A 278 -15.28 -14.27 -14.05
N GLU A 279 -16.27 -13.60 -14.61
CA GLU A 279 -17.38 -12.94 -13.89
C GLU A 279 -18.31 -13.95 -13.24
N ILE A 280 -18.70 -15.00 -13.97
CA ILE A 280 -19.45 -16.14 -13.41
C ILE A 280 -18.69 -16.66 -12.20
N GLN A 281 -17.36 -16.76 -12.28
CA GLN A 281 -16.58 -17.23 -11.16
C GLN A 281 -16.53 -16.22 -10.01
N GLN A 282 -16.45 -14.91 -10.26
CA GLN A 282 -16.43 -13.90 -9.21
C GLN A 282 -17.73 -13.87 -8.43
N ILE A 283 -18.86 -13.91 -9.14
CA ILE A 283 -20.18 -13.96 -8.50
C ILE A 283 -20.32 -15.21 -7.63
N LEU A 284 -19.87 -16.35 -8.15
CA LEU A 284 -19.83 -17.59 -7.38
C LEU A 284 -18.92 -17.50 -6.16
N ASP A 285 -17.76 -16.83 -6.26
CA ASP A 285 -16.83 -16.65 -5.15
C ASP A 285 -17.36 -15.65 -4.11
N THR A 286 -17.98 -14.53 -4.53
CA THR A 286 -18.62 -13.55 -3.64
C THR A 286 -19.77 -14.18 -2.86
N LEU A 287 -20.56 -15.03 -3.54
CA LEU A 287 -21.67 -15.74 -2.95
C LEU A 287 -21.25 -17.04 -2.23
N ASP A 288 -19.94 -17.36 -2.22
CA ASP A 288 -19.30 -18.58 -1.68
C ASP A 288 -19.99 -19.89 -2.09
N ILE A 289 -20.34 -20.01 -3.37
CA ILE A 289 -21.13 -21.11 -3.93
C ILE A 289 -20.48 -21.68 -5.19
N HIS A 290 -20.56 -22.98 -5.38
CA HIS A 290 -20.10 -23.60 -6.62
C HIS A 290 -21.17 -23.51 -7.72
N GLU A 291 -20.75 -23.42 -8.99
CA GLU A 291 -21.67 -23.29 -10.15
C GLU A 291 -22.72 -24.41 -10.20
N GLU A 292 -22.37 -25.60 -9.70
CA GLU A 292 -23.23 -26.78 -9.65
C GLU A 292 -24.31 -26.69 -8.56
N ASP A 293 -24.08 -25.87 -7.53
CA ASP A 293 -24.94 -25.69 -6.35
C ASP A 293 -25.67 -24.33 -6.33
N PHE A 294 -25.40 -23.46 -7.31
CA PHE A 294 -25.94 -22.10 -7.42
C PHE A 294 -27.48 -22.05 -7.30
N ASP A 295 -28.17 -22.95 -8.01
CA ASP A 295 -29.63 -23.02 -8.02
C ASP A 295 -30.22 -23.26 -6.61
N GLN A 296 -29.45 -23.87 -5.69
CA GLN A 296 -29.84 -24.16 -4.30
C GLN A 296 -29.51 -23.01 -3.34
N ALA A 297 -28.42 -22.27 -3.57
CA ALA A 297 -28.00 -21.15 -2.71
C ALA A 297 -28.82 -19.87 -2.94
N TYR A 298 -29.22 -19.60 -4.18
CA TYR A 298 -30.12 -18.48 -4.51
C TYR A 298 -31.46 -18.54 -3.75
N LEU A 299 -31.93 -19.76 -3.46
CA LEU A 299 -33.13 -20.00 -2.66
C LEU A 299 -32.95 -19.66 -1.16
N ASN A 300 -31.72 -19.73 -0.62
CA ASN A 300 -31.42 -19.44 0.79
C ASN A 300 -31.19 -17.94 1.04
N PHE A 301 -30.53 -17.23 0.10
CA PHE A 301 -30.29 -15.79 0.20
C PHE A 301 -31.58 -14.96 0.34
N GLN A 302 -32.65 -15.33 -0.39
CA GLN A 302 -33.97 -14.69 -0.28
C GLN A 302 -34.58 -14.75 1.14
N GLN A 303 -34.04 -15.58 2.05
CA GLN A 303 -34.49 -15.72 3.43
C GLN A 303 -33.69 -14.86 4.44
N HIS A 304 -32.50 -14.34 4.08
CA HIS A 304 -31.57 -13.63 5.00
C HIS A 304 -31.74 -12.10 5.06
N GLN A 305 -32.44 -11.47 4.12
CA GLN A 305 -32.68 -10.01 4.06
C GLN A 305 -33.47 -9.45 5.27
N GLU A 306 -34.00 -10.33 6.13
CA GLU A 306 -34.79 -10.00 7.32
C GLU A 306 -33.94 -9.55 8.54
N VAL A 307 -32.59 -9.65 8.50
CA VAL A 307 -31.70 -9.52 9.67
C VAL A 307 -31.20 -8.08 9.95
N SER A 308 -31.23 -7.16 8.97
CA SER A 308 -30.85 -5.73 9.14
C SER A 308 -31.73 -4.95 10.14
N GLU A 309 -32.90 -5.50 10.49
CA GLU A 309 -33.81 -4.95 11.50
C GLU A 309 -33.27 -5.09 12.95
N GLU A 310 -32.24 -5.92 13.18
CA GLU A 310 -31.82 -6.35 14.52
C GLU A 310 -30.93 -5.33 15.27
N ALA A 311 -30.18 -4.47 14.57
CA ALA A 311 -29.34 -3.44 15.20
C ALA A 311 -30.15 -2.34 15.92
N GLN A 312 -31.40 -2.10 15.51
CA GLN A 312 -32.30 -1.16 16.16
C GLN A 312 -32.79 -1.66 17.54
N LEU A 313 -32.70 -2.97 17.81
CA LEU A 313 -33.25 -3.59 19.02
C LEU A 313 -32.39 -3.38 20.27
N LEU A 314 -31.07 -3.17 20.10
CA LEU A 314 -30.10 -3.06 21.20
C LEU A 314 -30.26 -1.79 22.06
N ASN A 315 -30.88 -0.74 21.51
CA ASN A 315 -31.13 0.53 22.20
C ASN A 315 -32.35 0.48 23.14
N ASN A 316 -33.09 -0.63 23.15
CA ASN A 316 -34.28 -0.80 23.99
C ASN A 316 -34.29 -2.21 24.64
N PRO A 317 -33.90 -2.31 25.92
CA PRO A 317 -33.85 -3.58 26.66
C PRO A 317 -35.15 -4.42 26.59
N ASP A 318 -36.31 -3.77 26.54
CA ASP A 318 -37.60 -4.46 26.44
C ASP A 318 -37.85 -5.04 25.03
N GLN A 319 -37.39 -4.36 23.98
CA GLN A 319 -37.49 -4.85 22.60
C GLN A 319 -36.50 -5.98 22.36
N LEU A 320 -35.25 -5.84 22.82
CA LEU A 320 -34.25 -6.91 22.77
C LEU A 320 -34.71 -8.16 23.51
N TYR A 321 -35.31 -8.00 24.71
CA TYR A 321 -35.87 -9.11 25.46
C TYR A 321 -37.00 -9.82 24.70
N ASN A 322 -37.92 -9.05 24.09
CA ASN A 322 -39.02 -9.62 23.32
C ASN A 322 -38.53 -10.32 22.06
N PHE A 323 -37.52 -9.75 21.39
CA PHE A 323 -36.86 -10.34 20.23
C PHE A 323 -36.19 -11.67 20.55
N LEU A 324 -35.32 -11.72 21.57
CA LEU A 324 -34.66 -12.99 21.97
C LEU A 324 -35.69 -14.03 22.38
N LYS A 325 -36.79 -13.60 23.01
CA LYS A 325 -37.90 -14.47 23.39
C LYS A 325 -38.69 -14.99 22.18
N GLU A 326 -38.86 -14.20 21.13
CA GLU A 326 -39.47 -14.61 19.86
C GLU A 326 -38.55 -15.55 19.09
N LYS A 327 -37.28 -15.20 18.88
CA LYS A 327 -36.28 -16.08 18.25
C LYS A 327 -36.19 -17.45 18.94
N ARG A 328 -36.12 -17.47 20.29
CA ARG A 328 -36.18 -18.73 21.04
C ARG A 328 -37.47 -19.50 20.78
N LYS A 329 -38.61 -18.82 20.71
CA LYS A 329 -39.89 -19.48 20.44
C LYS A 329 -39.91 -20.07 19.03
N ASP A 330 -39.41 -19.34 18.04
CA ASP A 330 -39.37 -19.78 16.64
C ASP A 330 -38.38 -20.93 16.43
N ILE A 331 -37.19 -20.87 17.04
CA ILE A 331 -36.25 -22.01 17.06
C ILE A 331 -36.94 -23.22 17.69
N LEU A 332 -37.58 -23.07 18.86
CA LEU A 332 -38.25 -24.19 19.50
C LEU A 332 -39.44 -24.71 18.68
N ASP A 333 -40.15 -23.85 17.95
CA ASP A 333 -41.30 -24.21 17.12
C ASP A 333 -40.89 -24.89 15.81
N ASN A 334 -39.74 -24.51 15.24
CA ASN A 334 -39.22 -25.02 13.98
C ASN A 334 -38.13 -26.10 14.13
N ALA A 335 -37.60 -26.33 15.34
CA ALA A 335 -36.55 -27.31 15.58
C ALA A 335 -36.99 -28.72 15.20
N TYR A 336 -36.33 -29.28 14.18
CA TYR A 336 -36.61 -30.63 13.68
C TYR A 336 -35.93 -31.70 14.53
N VAL A 337 -36.28 -31.75 15.83
CA VAL A 337 -35.75 -32.74 16.79
C VAL A 337 -36.40 -34.11 16.58
N MET A 338 -37.71 -34.12 16.36
CA MET A 338 -38.49 -35.34 16.14
C MET A 338 -38.40 -35.75 14.67
N THR A 339 -37.24 -36.21 14.24
CA THR A 339 -37.03 -36.75 12.89
C THR A 339 -37.61 -38.16 12.77
N HIS A 340 -37.63 -38.72 11.55
CA HIS A 340 -38.08 -40.09 11.36
C HIS A 340 -37.23 -41.11 12.14
N ASP A 341 -35.91 -40.95 12.11
CA ASP A 341 -34.96 -41.79 12.85
C ASP A 341 -35.10 -41.61 14.37
N THR A 342 -35.24 -40.38 14.88
CA THR A 342 -35.50 -40.15 16.31
C THR A 342 -36.81 -40.81 16.75
N ARG A 343 -37.89 -40.67 15.95
CA ARG A 343 -39.17 -41.34 16.24
C ARG A 343 -39.05 -42.86 16.20
N GLU A 344 -38.19 -43.40 15.35
CA GLU A 344 -37.96 -44.84 15.27
C GLU A 344 -37.15 -45.34 16.48
N THR A 345 -36.12 -44.61 16.92
CA THR A 345 -35.40 -44.93 18.16
C THR A 345 -36.31 -44.84 19.39
N ILE A 346 -37.17 -43.82 19.44
CA ILE A 346 -38.24 -43.69 20.45
C ILE A 346 -39.18 -44.90 20.40
N ARG A 347 -39.64 -45.30 19.21
CA ARG A 347 -40.47 -46.49 19.04
C ARG A 347 -39.79 -47.74 19.60
N LEU A 348 -38.52 -47.97 19.24
CA LEU A 348 -37.77 -49.13 19.72
C LEU A 348 -37.63 -49.13 21.26
N TYR A 349 -37.43 -47.96 21.86
CA TYR A 349 -37.47 -47.80 23.31
C TYR A 349 -38.85 -48.11 23.90
N LEU A 350 -39.92 -47.51 23.37
CA LEU A 350 -41.29 -47.73 23.84
C LEU A 350 -41.71 -49.20 23.72
N GLU A 351 -41.36 -49.88 22.63
CA GLU A 351 -41.62 -51.30 22.41
C GLU A 351 -40.94 -52.17 23.46
N SER A 352 -39.73 -51.77 23.88
CA SER A 352 -38.99 -52.47 24.93
C SER A 352 -39.67 -52.40 26.30
N ARG A 353 -40.57 -51.44 26.51
CA ARG A 353 -41.32 -51.21 27.75
C ARG A 353 -42.69 -51.91 27.79
N THR A 354 -43.08 -52.60 26.72
CA THR A 354 -44.34 -53.39 26.68
C THR A 354 -44.23 -54.67 27.50
N LYS A 355 -45.37 -55.17 28.00
CA LYS A 355 -45.41 -56.36 28.88
C LYS A 355 -44.96 -57.65 28.19
N ASP A 356 -45.05 -57.71 26.87
CA ASP A 356 -44.73 -58.91 26.07
C ASP A 356 -43.29 -58.90 25.52
N PHE A 357 -42.52 -57.83 25.75
CA PHE A 357 -41.15 -57.72 25.29
C PHE A 357 -40.21 -58.72 25.98
N LYS A 358 -39.57 -59.60 25.19
CA LYS A 358 -38.65 -60.64 25.66
C LYS A 358 -37.40 -60.67 24.79
N VAL A 359 -36.23 -60.53 25.42
CA VAL A 359 -34.94 -60.62 24.73
C VAL A 359 -34.55 -62.10 24.54
N GLY A 360 -34.11 -62.49 23.34
CA GLY A 360 -33.76 -63.87 23.00
C GLY A 360 -32.56 -64.42 23.79
N GLY A 361 -32.63 -65.68 24.24
CA GLY A 361 -31.53 -66.38 24.94
C GLY A 361 -31.98 -67.33 26.05
N LEU A 362 -31.16 -68.33 26.38
CA LEU A 362 -31.52 -69.43 27.30
C LEU A 362 -31.33 -69.12 28.80
N PHE A 363 -30.60 -68.06 29.19
CA PHE A 363 -30.32 -67.72 30.61
C PHE A 363 -30.33 -66.20 30.90
N ASN A 364 -30.66 -65.81 32.15
CA ASN A 364 -30.72 -64.43 32.67
C ASN A 364 -31.66 -63.43 31.96
N LYS A 365 -32.86 -63.90 31.59
CA LYS A 365 -33.85 -63.12 30.82
C LYS A 365 -34.24 -61.78 31.46
N LYS A 366 -34.53 -61.73 32.77
CA LYS A 366 -34.93 -60.47 33.43
C LYS A 366 -33.83 -59.40 33.41
N LYS A 367 -32.57 -59.79 33.67
CA LYS A 367 -31.43 -58.88 33.67
C LYS A 367 -31.14 -58.36 32.27
N LYS A 368 -31.14 -59.25 31.27
CA LYS A 368 -30.96 -58.88 29.86
C LYS A 368 -32.08 -57.98 29.32
N THR A 369 -33.31 -58.16 29.79
CA THR A 369 -34.41 -57.25 29.44
C THR A 369 -34.19 -55.86 30.04
N ALA A 370 -33.76 -55.74 31.29
CA ALA A 370 -33.46 -54.44 31.91
C ALA A 370 -32.28 -53.73 31.21
N GLU A 371 -31.19 -54.45 30.95
CA GLU A 371 -30.02 -53.93 30.22
C GLU A 371 -30.41 -53.44 28.80
N ALA A 372 -31.27 -54.18 28.09
CA ALA A 372 -31.76 -53.78 26.77
C ALA A 372 -32.68 -52.55 26.82
N GLN A 373 -33.49 -52.39 27.86
CA GLN A 373 -34.34 -51.21 28.07
C GLN A 373 -33.49 -49.97 28.37
N GLU A 374 -32.49 -50.11 29.25
CA GLU A 374 -31.55 -49.05 29.61
C GLU A 374 -30.70 -48.62 28.41
N THR A 375 -30.16 -49.57 27.64
CA THR A 375 -29.43 -49.27 26.41
C THR A 375 -30.28 -48.48 25.42
N ARG A 376 -31.55 -48.87 25.23
CA ARG A 376 -32.45 -48.17 24.32
C ARG A 376 -32.85 -46.79 24.84
N LEU A 377 -32.99 -46.62 26.15
CA LEU A 377 -33.23 -45.31 26.77
C LEU A 377 -32.04 -44.38 26.53
N ASN A 378 -30.82 -44.85 26.76
CA ASN A 378 -29.60 -44.08 26.53
C ASN A 378 -29.47 -43.70 25.06
N ASN A 379 -29.75 -44.62 24.13
CA ASN A 379 -29.75 -44.28 22.71
C ASN A 379 -30.76 -43.18 22.35
N VAL A 380 -31.94 -43.16 22.97
CA VAL A 380 -32.91 -42.07 22.79
C VAL A 380 -32.38 -40.78 23.39
N VAL A 381 -31.78 -40.82 24.60
CA VAL A 381 -31.18 -39.64 25.25
C VAL A 381 -30.05 -39.07 24.41
N ASP A 382 -29.10 -39.90 23.97
CA ASP A 382 -27.94 -39.47 23.19
C ASP A 382 -28.37 -38.86 21.85
N GLN A 383 -29.31 -39.52 21.14
CA GLN A 383 -29.83 -39.00 19.88
C GLN A 383 -30.63 -37.70 20.08
N LEU A 384 -31.41 -37.59 21.16
CA LEU A 384 -32.10 -36.34 21.49
C LEU A 384 -31.13 -35.25 21.92
N GLN A 385 -30.07 -35.58 22.66
CA GLN A 385 -29.03 -34.63 23.07
C GLN A 385 -28.32 -34.08 21.83
N GLU A 386 -27.94 -34.95 20.90
CA GLU A 386 -27.34 -34.53 19.63
C GLU A 386 -28.28 -33.62 18.84
N LYS A 387 -29.57 -33.99 18.73
CA LYS A 387 -30.56 -33.16 18.03
C LYS A 387 -30.84 -31.85 18.75
N VAL A 388 -30.87 -31.82 20.07
CA VAL A 388 -31.04 -30.59 20.85
C VAL A 388 -29.80 -29.71 20.72
N ASP A 389 -28.60 -30.28 20.71
CA ASP A 389 -27.36 -29.54 20.51
C ASP A 389 -27.29 -28.90 19.12
N GLN A 390 -27.65 -29.65 18.07
CA GLN A 390 -27.61 -29.20 16.67
C GLN A 390 -28.79 -28.28 16.31
N GLN A 391 -30.01 -28.62 16.73
CA GLN A 391 -31.24 -27.98 16.22
C GLN A 391 -31.81 -26.92 17.18
N ILE A 392 -31.30 -26.84 18.41
CA ILE A 392 -31.79 -25.88 19.42
C ILE A 392 -30.64 -25.08 20.03
N ARG A 393 -29.63 -25.74 20.62
CA ARG A 393 -28.52 -25.06 21.32
C ARG A 393 -27.67 -24.22 20.38
N GLN A 394 -27.25 -24.80 19.25
CA GLN A 394 -26.39 -24.11 18.29
C GLN A 394 -27.07 -22.87 17.68
N PRO A 395 -28.32 -22.95 17.17
CA PRO A 395 -29.06 -21.76 16.72
C PRO A 395 -29.26 -20.72 17.82
N LEU A 396 -29.62 -21.14 19.06
CA LEU A 396 -29.77 -20.20 20.19
C LEU A 396 -28.46 -19.50 20.57
N ARG A 397 -27.32 -20.18 20.43
CA ARG A 397 -26.00 -19.58 20.67
C ARG A 397 -25.64 -18.59 19.56
N GLU A 398 -25.89 -18.97 18.30
CA GLU A 398 -25.62 -18.13 17.13
C GLU A 398 -26.44 -16.83 17.21
N ASP A 399 -27.75 -16.94 17.49
CA ASP A 399 -28.66 -15.79 17.69
C ASP A 399 -28.26 -14.89 18.87
N MET A 400 -27.50 -15.38 19.86
CA MET A 400 -27.03 -14.57 20.98
C MET A 400 -25.57 -14.09 20.83
N SER A 401 -24.82 -14.65 19.88
CA SER A 401 -23.38 -14.42 19.77
C SER A 401 -23.03 -12.96 19.48
N PHE A 402 -23.90 -12.24 18.75
CA PHE A 402 -23.71 -10.82 18.47
C PHE A 402 -23.68 -9.97 19.74
N LEU A 403 -24.39 -10.37 20.80
CA LEU A 403 -24.41 -9.67 22.09
C LEU A 403 -23.05 -9.64 22.77
N THR A 404 -22.17 -10.60 22.48
CA THR A 404 -20.81 -10.64 23.07
C THR A 404 -19.93 -9.47 22.65
N ARG A 405 -20.30 -8.79 21.56
CA ARG A 405 -19.64 -7.56 21.08
C ARG A 405 -20.05 -6.32 21.87
N PHE A 406 -21.16 -6.40 22.60
CA PHE A 406 -21.80 -5.29 23.31
C PHE A 406 -21.84 -5.51 24.82
N ILE A 407 -21.41 -6.68 25.29
CA ILE A 407 -21.36 -7.05 26.71
C ILE A 407 -19.90 -7.02 27.15
N ASN A 408 -19.57 -6.11 28.07
CA ASN A 408 -18.22 -6.01 28.65
C ASN A 408 -18.00 -6.94 29.86
N ASP A 409 -19.01 -7.74 30.22
CA ASP A 409 -18.91 -8.72 31.29
C ASP A 409 -18.43 -10.08 30.76
N THR A 410 -17.22 -10.46 31.17
CA THR A 410 -16.56 -11.70 30.74
C THR A 410 -17.32 -12.96 31.16
N GLU A 411 -17.97 -12.96 32.33
CA GLU A 411 -18.72 -14.13 32.84
C GLU A 411 -20.01 -14.34 32.04
N VAL A 412 -20.69 -13.25 31.69
CA VAL A 412 -21.89 -13.28 30.84
C VAL A 412 -21.53 -13.73 29.42
N ASN A 413 -20.44 -13.22 28.84
CA ASN A 413 -19.96 -13.65 27.52
C ASN A 413 -19.60 -15.13 27.48
N GLU A 414 -18.89 -15.64 28.49
CA GLU A 414 -18.61 -17.07 28.58
C GLU A 414 -19.89 -17.91 28.67
N ARG A 415 -20.91 -17.44 29.40
CA ARG A 415 -22.20 -18.14 29.50
C ARG A 415 -23.03 -18.08 28.21
N ILE A 416 -22.88 -17.02 27.41
CA ILE A 416 -23.48 -16.91 26.06
C ILE A 416 -22.82 -17.89 25.10
N LEU A 417 -21.50 -17.98 25.10
CA LEU A 417 -20.74 -18.83 24.19
C LEU A 417 -20.82 -20.32 24.58
N ASN A 418 -20.91 -20.61 25.87
CA ASN A 418 -20.89 -21.98 26.43
C ASN A 418 -22.27 -22.43 26.97
N GLN A 419 -23.35 -22.11 26.24
CA GLN A 419 -24.69 -22.59 26.59
C GLN A 419 -24.74 -24.12 26.63
N HIS A 420 -25.42 -24.68 27.63
CA HIS A 420 -25.56 -26.13 27.77
C HIS A 420 -26.97 -26.55 28.19
N TYR A 421 -27.59 -27.44 27.41
CA TYR A 421 -28.93 -27.99 27.67
C TYR A 421 -28.86 -29.52 27.75
N THR A 422 -28.58 -30.05 28.94
CA THR A 422 -28.47 -31.50 29.15
C THR A 422 -29.84 -32.17 29.21
N ILE A 423 -30.13 -33.08 28.30
CA ILE A 423 -31.34 -33.90 28.27
C ILE A 423 -31.21 -35.03 29.28
N GLN A 424 -31.97 -34.92 30.36
CA GLN A 424 -32.00 -35.92 31.42
C GLN A 424 -32.97 -37.08 31.05
N PRO A 425 -32.64 -38.35 31.36
CA PRO A 425 -33.50 -39.51 31.05
C PRO A 425 -34.92 -39.41 31.65
N GLU A 426 -35.07 -38.65 32.74
CA GLU A 426 -36.34 -38.35 33.40
C GLU A 426 -37.35 -37.69 32.45
N ILE A 427 -36.91 -36.84 31.52
CA ILE A 427 -37.76 -36.15 30.54
C ILE A 427 -38.50 -37.15 29.65
N ILE A 428 -37.87 -38.30 29.36
CA ILE A 428 -38.44 -39.36 28.53
C ILE A 428 -39.26 -40.33 29.39
N THR A 429 -38.71 -40.75 30.53
CA THR A 429 -39.32 -41.79 31.37
C THR A 429 -40.59 -41.32 32.07
N SER A 430 -40.70 -40.03 32.42
CA SER A 430 -41.89 -39.46 33.08
C SER A 430 -43.12 -39.42 32.18
N LEU A 431 -42.93 -39.45 30.85
CA LEU A 431 -44.01 -39.37 29.87
C LEU A 431 -44.59 -40.74 29.50
N TYR A 432 -43.89 -41.83 29.85
CA TYR A 432 -44.32 -43.16 29.45
C TYR A 432 -45.55 -43.63 30.22
N GLN A 433 -46.54 -44.13 29.48
CA GLN A 433 -47.73 -44.77 30.05
C GLN A 433 -47.75 -46.24 29.60
N GLU A 434 -48.09 -47.17 30.51
CA GLU A 434 -48.09 -48.60 30.16
C GLU A 434 -49.04 -48.91 29.00
N GLN A 435 -48.49 -49.45 27.91
CA GLN A 435 -49.24 -49.90 26.73
C GLN A 435 -49.08 -51.41 26.50
N ILE A 436 -50.15 -52.04 25.98
CA ILE A 436 -50.12 -53.47 25.58
C ILE A 436 -49.36 -53.62 24.24
N HIS A 437 -49.52 -52.66 23.33
CA HIS A 437 -48.84 -52.62 22.04
C HIS A 437 -48.54 -51.16 21.66
N ILE A 438 -47.37 -50.90 21.08
CA ILE A 438 -46.97 -49.56 20.62
C ILE A 438 -47.51 -49.32 19.21
N SER A 439 -48.57 -48.52 19.10
CA SER A 439 -49.09 -48.10 17.80
C SER A 439 -48.29 -46.92 17.25
N ASN A 440 -48.29 -46.74 15.92
CA ASN A 440 -47.71 -45.55 15.29
C ASN A 440 -48.30 -44.25 15.85
N GLN A 441 -49.60 -44.26 16.15
CA GLN A 441 -50.28 -43.11 16.73
C GLN A 441 -49.76 -42.78 18.14
N TYR A 442 -49.46 -43.80 18.96
CA TYR A 442 -48.90 -43.59 20.30
C TYR A 442 -47.48 -43.03 20.24
N VAL A 443 -46.64 -43.50 19.31
CA VAL A 443 -45.29 -42.95 19.09
C VAL A 443 -45.36 -41.48 18.70
N LEU A 444 -46.28 -41.10 17.81
CA LEU A 444 -46.47 -39.70 17.41
C LEU A 444 -46.90 -38.84 18.60
N THR A 445 -47.93 -39.25 19.35
CA THR A 445 -48.39 -38.49 20.52
C THR A 445 -47.31 -38.37 21.61
N PHE A 446 -46.57 -39.45 21.88
CA PHE A 446 -45.45 -39.44 22.84
C PHE A 446 -44.33 -38.51 22.36
N SER A 447 -44.02 -38.52 21.06
CA SER A 447 -43.00 -37.63 20.47
C SER A 447 -43.43 -36.15 20.58
N ASP A 448 -44.70 -35.85 20.36
CA ASP A 448 -45.23 -34.49 20.50
C ASP A 448 -45.15 -33.99 21.95
N ASP A 449 -45.50 -34.85 22.93
CA ASP A 449 -45.44 -34.51 24.36
C ASP A 449 -44.01 -34.42 24.89
N LEU A 450 -43.11 -35.26 24.35
CA LEU A 450 -41.67 -35.19 24.62
C LEU A 450 -41.08 -33.89 24.08
N MET A 451 -41.45 -33.50 22.86
CA MET A 451 -41.02 -32.22 22.28
C MET A 451 -41.52 -31.05 23.13
N LYS A 452 -42.79 -31.04 23.56
CA LYS A 452 -43.30 -30.00 24.47
C LYS A 452 -42.49 -29.91 25.78
N SER A 453 -42.11 -31.05 26.34
CA SER A 453 -41.32 -31.10 27.59
C SER A 453 -39.91 -30.54 27.38
N ILE A 454 -39.27 -30.86 26.25
CA ILE A 454 -37.96 -30.29 25.86
C ILE A 454 -38.08 -28.78 25.65
N LYS A 455 -39.10 -28.29 24.95
CA LYS A 455 -39.35 -26.84 24.77
C LYS A 455 -39.47 -26.12 26.11
N GLN A 456 -40.21 -26.71 27.05
CA GLN A 456 -40.40 -26.11 28.37
C GLN A 456 -39.11 -26.12 29.21
N PHE A 457 -38.29 -27.17 29.11
CA PHE A 457 -36.99 -27.25 29.74
C PHE A 457 -36.03 -26.18 29.21
N VAL A 458 -35.83 -26.11 27.89
CA VAL A 458 -34.92 -25.12 27.26
C VAL A 458 -35.37 -23.69 27.58
N LYS A 459 -36.69 -23.42 27.58
CA LYS A 459 -37.22 -22.12 27.97
C LYS A 459 -36.87 -21.74 29.41
N LYS A 460 -36.87 -22.70 30.34
CA LYS A 460 -36.53 -22.43 31.75
C LYS A 460 -35.04 -22.16 31.94
N GLU A 461 -34.18 -22.89 31.24
CA GLU A 461 -32.71 -22.78 31.38
C GLU A 461 -32.12 -21.57 30.64
N SER A 462 -32.73 -21.15 29.51
CA SER A 462 -32.27 -19.98 28.74
C SER A 462 -32.67 -18.63 29.35
N GLU A 463 -33.76 -18.60 30.14
CA GLU A 463 -34.35 -17.36 30.64
C GLU A 463 -33.41 -16.51 31.53
N PRO A 464 -32.61 -17.08 32.45
CA PRO A 464 -31.66 -16.29 33.25
C PRO A 464 -30.58 -15.66 32.38
N LEU A 465 -30.06 -16.41 31.40
CA LEU A 465 -29.01 -15.93 30.51
C LEU A 465 -29.48 -14.76 29.64
N PHE A 466 -30.72 -14.79 29.15
CA PHE A 466 -31.28 -13.68 28.37
C PHE A 466 -31.37 -12.40 29.20
N LYS A 467 -31.71 -12.50 30.49
CA LYS A 467 -31.77 -11.34 31.38
C LYS A 467 -30.38 -10.77 31.67
N ASP A 468 -29.44 -11.65 32.00
CA ASP A 468 -28.07 -11.25 32.29
C ASP A 468 -27.40 -10.59 31.07
N ALA A 469 -27.63 -11.13 29.86
CA ALA A 469 -27.11 -10.57 28.62
C ALA A 469 -27.66 -9.17 28.32
N ILE A 470 -28.94 -8.92 28.58
CA ILE A 470 -29.58 -7.62 28.34
C ILE A 470 -29.13 -6.58 29.36
N GLU A 471 -28.93 -6.97 30.61
CA GLU A 471 -28.45 -6.05 31.66
C GLU A 471 -27.03 -5.52 31.38
N HIS A 472 -26.21 -6.28 30.65
CA HIS A 472 -24.82 -5.94 30.37
C HIS A 472 -24.56 -5.50 28.92
N ALA A 473 -25.58 -5.53 28.05
CA ALA A 473 -25.46 -5.11 26.65
C ALA A 473 -25.59 -3.58 26.55
N HIS A 474 -24.51 -2.90 26.16
CA HIS A 474 -24.49 -1.49 25.84
C HIS A 474 -23.84 -1.29 24.47
N ALA A 475 -24.54 -0.60 23.56
CA ALA A 475 -24.00 -0.19 22.27
C ALA A 475 -23.60 1.29 22.35
N GLU A 476 -22.34 1.58 22.07
CA GLU A 476 -21.98 2.86 21.43
C GLU A 476 -21.93 2.63 19.92
N ASP A 477 -22.47 3.61 19.18
CA ASP A 477 -22.84 3.57 17.77
C ASP A 477 -21.79 2.96 16.83
N LEU A 478 -22.24 2.20 15.82
CA LEU A 478 -21.79 2.33 14.42
C LEU A 478 -22.64 1.54 13.40
N ALA A 479 -22.48 1.94 12.13
CA ALA A 479 -23.42 1.91 11.00
C ALA A 479 -23.49 0.60 10.16
N MET A 480 -24.45 0.58 9.22
CA MET A 480 -24.91 -0.49 8.31
C MET A 480 -24.17 -0.54 6.96
N ASP A 481 -24.17 -1.72 6.29
CA ASP A 481 -24.14 -1.91 4.83
C ASP A 481 -24.54 -3.37 4.49
N ASP A 482 -25.63 -3.63 3.73
CA ASP A 482 -25.96 -4.96 3.13
C ASP A 482 -27.06 -4.86 2.04
N GLU A 483 -26.83 -4.08 0.97
CA GLU A 483 -27.65 -4.08 -0.26
C GLU A 483 -27.01 -4.91 -1.41
N GLN A 484 -25.81 -5.44 -1.22
CA GLN A 484 -24.93 -5.87 -2.33
C GLN A 484 -25.22 -7.28 -2.86
N ASP A 485 -25.54 -8.24 -1.98
CA ASP A 485 -25.64 -9.67 -2.31
C ASP A 485 -26.80 -10.05 -3.25
N MET A 486 -27.89 -9.26 -3.30
CA MET A 486 -29.06 -9.56 -4.16
C MET A 486 -28.74 -9.40 -5.65
N ASN A 487 -27.91 -8.42 -5.96
CA ASN A 487 -27.55 -8.10 -7.34
C ASN A 487 -26.68 -9.21 -7.96
N ASP A 488 -25.86 -9.87 -7.14
CA ASP A 488 -24.90 -10.86 -7.60
C ASP A 488 -25.60 -12.14 -8.09
N TYR A 489 -26.61 -12.65 -7.38
CA TYR A 489 -27.36 -13.83 -7.83
C TYR A 489 -28.08 -13.61 -9.17
N GLU A 490 -28.75 -12.47 -9.37
CA GLU A 490 -29.43 -12.20 -10.64
C GLU A 490 -28.43 -12.08 -11.81
N HIS A 491 -27.23 -11.56 -11.54
CA HIS A 491 -26.18 -11.39 -12.52
C HIS A 491 -25.66 -12.73 -13.08
N PHE A 492 -25.48 -13.74 -12.23
CA PHE A 492 -24.99 -15.06 -12.63
C PHE A 492 -25.84 -15.71 -13.74
N ILE A 493 -27.17 -15.68 -13.57
CA ILE A 493 -28.10 -16.33 -14.51
C ILE A 493 -28.01 -15.70 -15.90
N GLN A 494 -27.81 -14.38 -15.96
CA GLN A 494 -27.70 -13.64 -17.21
C GLN A 494 -26.43 -14.05 -17.97
N LEU A 495 -25.29 -14.10 -17.29
CA LEU A 495 -24.01 -14.49 -17.88
C LEU A 495 -23.99 -15.93 -18.39
N ARG A 496 -24.64 -16.87 -17.67
CA ARG A 496 -24.73 -18.29 -18.08
C ARG A 496 -25.40 -18.44 -19.44
N ASN A 497 -26.50 -17.71 -19.68
CA ASN A 497 -27.23 -17.72 -20.95
C ASN A 497 -26.43 -17.07 -22.08
N LEU A 498 -25.66 -16.02 -21.78
CA LEU A 498 -24.81 -15.35 -22.77
C LEU A 498 -23.68 -16.26 -23.27
N ARG A 499 -23.04 -17.02 -22.37
CA ARG A 499 -22.00 -18.01 -22.71
C ARG A 499 -22.49 -19.02 -23.76
N GLU A 500 -23.72 -19.52 -23.61
CA GLU A 500 -24.33 -20.47 -24.54
C GLU A 500 -24.61 -19.84 -25.91
N SER A 501 -25.08 -18.60 -25.95
CA SER A 501 -25.33 -17.84 -27.19
C SER A 501 -24.06 -17.68 -28.05
N LEU A 502 -22.93 -17.30 -27.42
CA LEU A 502 -21.66 -17.05 -28.11
C LEU A 502 -21.00 -18.33 -28.64
N THR A 503 -20.97 -19.39 -27.83
CA THR A 503 -20.35 -20.68 -28.20
C THR A 503 -21.07 -21.38 -29.35
N THR A 504 -22.40 -21.25 -29.41
CA THR A 504 -23.23 -21.86 -30.47
C THR A 504 -23.37 -20.98 -31.71
N ARG A 505 -22.90 -19.72 -31.65
CA ARG A 505 -23.12 -18.68 -32.68
C ARG A 505 -24.61 -18.43 -32.98
N ASN A 506 -25.51 -18.82 -32.09
CA ASN A 506 -26.97 -18.69 -32.28
C ASN A 506 -27.40 -17.23 -32.52
N TYR A 507 -26.64 -16.28 -32.00
CA TYR A 507 -26.90 -14.86 -32.18
C TYR A 507 -26.83 -14.36 -33.62
N GLN A 508 -26.14 -15.08 -34.51
CA GLN A 508 -26.05 -14.71 -35.92
C GLN A 508 -27.39 -14.88 -36.66
N HIS A 509 -28.32 -15.64 -36.09
CA HIS A 509 -29.66 -15.91 -36.63
C HIS A 509 -30.71 -14.86 -36.24
N TYR A 510 -30.38 -13.88 -35.39
CA TYR A 510 -31.28 -12.78 -35.09
C TYR A 510 -31.45 -11.86 -36.32
N TYR A 511 -32.70 -11.43 -36.56
CA TYR A 511 -33.02 -10.52 -37.66
C TYR A 511 -32.92 -9.07 -37.16
N ILE A 512 -31.98 -8.31 -37.71
CA ILE A 512 -31.74 -6.90 -37.37
C ILE A 512 -31.82 -6.08 -38.65
N HIS A 513 -32.52 -4.94 -38.61
CA HIS A 513 -32.59 -4.00 -39.73
C HIS A 513 -31.41 -3.02 -39.69
N LEU A 514 -30.38 -3.24 -40.50
CA LEU A 514 -29.20 -2.36 -40.55
C LEU A 514 -29.40 -1.22 -41.57
N HIS A 515 -30.06 -0.13 -41.16
CA HIS A 515 -30.21 1.11 -41.95
C HIS A 515 -29.90 2.40 -41.14
N ASP A 516 -29.14 2.26 -40.05
CA ASP A 516 -28.88 3.33 -39.10
C ASP A 516 -27.56 4.08 -39.37
N SER A 517 -27.47 5.35 -38.92
CA SER A 517 -26.25 6.16 -38.97
C SER A 517 -25.15 5.59 -38.06
N LEU A 518 -23.88 5.95 -38.29
CA LEU A 518 -22.76 5.49 -37.46
C LEU A 518 -23.04 5.69 -35.96
N ASP A 519 -23.47 6.90 -35.56
CA ASP A 519 -23.79 7.20 -34.16
C ASP A 519 -24.85 6.27 -33.55
N LYS A 520 -25.82 5.80 -34.34
CA LYS A 520 -26.81 4.82 -33.89
C LYS A 520 -26.27 3.39 -33.85
N LEU A 521 -25.26 3.05 -34.64
CA LEU A 521 -24.62 1.74 -34.61
C LEU A 521 -23.72 1.59 -33.37
N ILE A 522 -23.12 2.69 -32.90
CA ILE A 522 -22.23 2.71 -31.72
C ILE A 522 -22.85 3.36 -30.48
N ASP A 523 -24.14 3.70 -30.51
CA ASP A 523 -24.91 4.33 -29.42
C ASP A 523 -24.27 5.63 -28.88
N ARG A 524 -23.72 6.46 -29.78
CA ARG A 524 -22.96 7.67 -29.45
C ARG A 524 -23.82 8.94 -29.53
N THR A 525 -23.63 9.85 -28.58
CA THR A 525 -24.39 11.11 -28.50
C THR A 525 -23.47 12.32 -28.59
N GLU A 526 -23.76 13.24 -29.51
CA GLU A 526 -23.08 14.53 -29.58
C GLU A 526 -23.55 15.45 -28.45
N ILE A 527 -22.61 16.08 -27.74
CA ILE A 527 -22.88 17.09 -26.74
C ILE A 527 -22.28 18.43 -27.15
N GLN A 528 -22.97 19.53 -26.84
CA GLN A 528 -22.40 20.86 -26.93
C GLN A 528 -21.60 21.15 -25.66
N TYR A 529 -20.28 21.09 -25.76
CA TYR A 529 -19.40 21.61 -24.73
C TYR A 529 -19.41 23.14 -24.84
N SER A 530 -19.91 23.81 -23.80
CA SER A 530 -19.73 25.24 -23.60
C SER A 530 -18.72 25.38 -22.47
N PRO A 531 -17.50 25.91 -22.72
CA PRO A 531 -16.54 26.11 -21.66
C PRO A 531 -17.21 26.92 -20.55
N SER A 532 -17.00 26.53 -19.30
CA SER A 532 -17.50 27.30 -18.18
C SER A 532 -16.94 28.72 -18.35
N SER A 533 -17.81 29.70 -18.58
CA SER A 533 -17.40 31.10 -18.64
C SER A 533 -17.13 31.56 -17.21
N THR A 534 -16.18 30.91 -16.55
CA THR A 534 -15.33 31.58 -15.60
C THR A 534 -14.47 32.47 -16.47
N THR A 535 -14.99 33.69 -16.69
CA THR A 535 -14.14 34.83 -16.95
C THR A 535 -12.87 34.62 -16.17
N ALA A 536 -11.73 34.70 -16.86
CA ALA A 536 -10.47 35.05 -16.23
C ALA A 536 -10.77 36.23 -15.32
N ASP A 537 -11.03 35.92 -14.05
CA ASP A 537 -10.87 36.88 -13.01
C ASP A 537 -9.35 37.04 -13.03
N ASN A 538 -8.91 38.12 -13.67
CA ASN A 538 -7.69 38.78 -13.28
C ASN A 538 -7.90 39.32 -11.86
N GLY A 539 -8.29 38.44 -10.93
CA GLY A 539 -7.85 38.52 -9.57
C GLY A 539 -6.35 38.30 -9.68
N THR A 540 -5.62 39.40 -9.60
CA THR A 540 -4.33 39.41 -8.94
C THR A 540 -4.47 38.65 -7.62
N GLU A 541 -4.37 37.32 -7.66
CA GLU A 541 -3.82 36.55 -6.55
C GLU A 541 -2.31 36.75 -6.65
N GLU A 542 -1.90 37.96 -6.29
CA GLU A 542 -0.60 38.12 -5.65
C GLU A 542 -0.61 37.16 -4.45
N ALA A 543 0.30 36.19 -4.48
CA ALA A 543 0.93 35.57 -3.32
C ALA A 543 0.04 35.44 -2.07
N ASN A 544 -0.80 34.41 -2.02
CA ASN A 544 -1.18 33.78 -0.74
C ASN A 544 -0.56 32.38 -0.64
N ASP A 545 0.70 32.29 -1.06
CA ASP A 545 1.60 31.19 -0.74
C ASP A 545 2.17 31.43 0.68
N ALA A 546 1.27 31.47 1.68
CA ALA A 546 1.59 31.63 3.09
C ALA A 546 0.34 31.40 3.95
N ASP A 547 -0.18 30.17 4.02
CA ASP A 547 -1.05 29.78 5.15
C ASP A 547 -0.98 28.28 5.49
N THR A 548 0.22 27.72 5.46
CA THR A 548 0.60 26.77 6.51
C THR A 548 1.12 27.62 7.66
N GLY A 549 0.23 28.08 8.54
CA GLY A 549 0.54 28.66 9.84
C GLY A 549 1.91 29.35 9.94
N GLN A 550 2.15 30.39 9.15
CA GLN A 550 3.23 31.33 9.43
C GLN A 550 2.80 32.16 10.65
N THR A 551 2.85 31.56 11.82
CA THR A 551 3.29 32.34 12.97
C THR A 551 4.70 32.78 12.58
N SER A 552 4.92 34.07 12.39
CA SER A 552 6.26 34.64 12.26
C SER A 552 6.98 34.39 13.58
N SER A 553 7.51 33.19 13.76
CA SER A 553 8.25 32.78 14.94
C SER A 553 9.63 33.40 14.82
N GLN A 554 9.79 34.60 15.38
CA GLN A 554 11.10 35.21 15.58
C GLN A 554 11.96 34.25 16.39
N ASP A 555 13.23 34.10 15.99
CA ASP A 555 14.23 33.37 16.78
C ASP A 555 14.28 33.96 18.19
N GLN A 556 13.78 33.22 19.17
CA GLN A 556 13.64 33.69 20.55
C GLN A 556 14.91 33.44 21.37
N SER A 557 16.00 32.94 20.77
CA SER A 557 17.23 32.59 21.49
C SER A 557 17.77 33.76 22.32
N SER A 558 17.73 34.99 21.78
CA SER A 558 18.18 36.17 22.53
C SER A 558 17.26 36.52 23.70
N GLU A 559 15.95 36.32 23.55
CA GLU A 559 14.94 36.55 24.60
C GLU A 559 15.09 35.53 25.71
N ILE A 560 15.31 34.25 25.36
CA ILE A 560 15.53 33.15 26.30
C ILE A 560 16.83 33.37 27.09
N VAL A 561 17.95 33.73 26.42
CA VAL A 561 19.21 34.05 27.10
C VAL A 561 19.06 35.27 28.02
N ALA A 562 18.35 36.31 27.58
CA ALA A 562 18.07 37.48 28.41
C ALA A 562 17.18 37.14 29.62
N GLY A 563 16.15 36.32 29.42
CA GLY A 563 15.24 35.85 30.46
C GLY A 563 15.95 34.99 31.50
N LEU A 564 16.77 34.03 31.06
CA LEU A 564 17.60 33.20 31.95
C LEU A 564 18.55 34.08 32.78
N LYS A 565 19.19 35.07 32.15
CA LYS A 565 20.06 36.03 32.85
C LYS A 565 19.30 36.89 33.86
N ALA A 566 18.06 37.26 33.58
CA ALA A 566 17.22 38.06 34.48
C ALA A 566 16.89 37.33 35.79
N ILE A 567 16.81 36.00 35.75
CA ILE A 567 16.50 35.17 36.93
C ILE A 567 17.73 34.52 37.57
N GLN A 568 18.93 34.68 36.99
CA GLN A 568 20.14 33.97 37.39
C GLN A 568 20.51 34.17 38.87
N ASP A 569 20.38 35.42 39.37
CA ASP A 569 20.76 35.79 40.74
C ASP A 569 19.70 35.43 41.81
N VAL A 570 18.48 35.04 41.41
CA VAL A 570 17.41 34.66 42.36
C VAL A 570 17.69 33.25 42.87
N PRO A 571 17.77 32.98 44.18
CA PRO A 571 18.12 31.65 44.70
C PRO A 571 16.92 30.68 44.71
N LEU A 572 16.15 30.64 43.62
CA LEU A 572 14.99 29.77 43.39
C LEU A 572 15.02 29.25 41.95
N PHE A 573 14.39 28.09 41.71
CA PHE A 573 14.27 27.45 40.39
C PHE A 573 15.61 27.10 39.73
N ASP A 574 16.65 26.80 40.52
CA ASP A 574 18.00 26.53 39.98
C ASP A 574 18.06 25.32 39.04
N GLN A 575 17.17 24.33 39.22
CA GLN A 575 17.08 23.20 38.31
C GLN A 575 16.51 23.62 36.94
N THR A 576 15.37 24.31 36.93
CA THR A 576 14.78 24.87 35.69
C THR A 576 15.77 25.75 34.92
N LYS A 577 16.61 26.53 35.62
CA LYS A 577 17.68 27.32 34.97
C LYS A 577 18.73 26.43 34.29
N LYS A 578 19.16 25.35 34.94
CA LYS A 578 20.11 24.38 34.35
C LYS A 578 19.52 23.65 33.17
N ASP A 579 18.23 23.30 33.24
CA ASP A 579 17.53 22.62 32.14
C ASP A 579 17.48 23.51 30.90
N ILE A 580 17.11 24.79 31.08
CA ILE A 580 17.16 25.81 30.01
C ILE A 580 18.58 25.97 29.46
N GLU A 581 19.62 26.05 30.32
CA GLU A 581 21.03 26.11 29.87
C GLU A 581 21.46 24.86 29.09
N GLY A 582 21.03 23.67 29.51
CA GLY A 582 21.31 22.41 28.84
C GLY A 582 20.66 22.34 27.45
N THR A 583 19.39 22.72 27.35
CA THR A 583 18.64 22.78 26.09
C THR A 583 19.22 23.83 25.15
N LEU A 584 19.69 24.98 25.67
CA LEU A 584 20.41 25.99 24.89
C LEU A 584 21.71 25.44 24.27
N ASN A 585 22.50 24.71 25.06
CA ASN A 585 23.73 24.07 24.55
C ASN A 585 23.42 22.99 23.49
N ARG A 586 22.31 22.24 23.63
CA ARG A 586 21.85 21.26 22.63
C ARG A 586 21.41 21.95 21.33
N LEU A 587 20.69 23.06 21.45
CA LEU A 587 20.24 23.88 20.33
C LEU A 587 21.41 24.45 19.52
N GLU A 588 22.50 24.85 20.19
CA GLU A 588 23.71 25.39 19.54
C GLU A 588 24.51 24.33 18.76
N ASN A 589 24.39 23.04 19.08
CA ASN A 589 25.21 21.95 18.51
C ASN A 589 24.44 21.00 17.57
N LYS A 590 23.17 21.28 17.24
CA LYS A 590 22.32 20.32 16.51
C LYS A 590 22.76 20.16 15.05
N ILE A 591 23.23 18.95 14.71
CA ILE A 591 23.52 18.53 13.33
C ILE A 591 22.25 17.93 12.73
N ILE A 592 21.94 18.30 11.49
CA ILE A 592 20.72 17.86 10.80
C ILE A 592 21.03 16.81 9.75
N LYS A 593 20.30 15.70 9.77
CA LYS A 593 20.43 14.63 8.79
C LYS A 593 19.42 14.80 7.67
N ILE A 594 19.92 14.86 6.43
CA ILE A 594 19.15 15.06 5.20
C ILE A 594 19.26 13.81 4.34
N GLY A 595 18.15 13.09 4.17
CA GLY A 595 18.08 11.93 3.29
C GLY A 595 17.58 12.31 1.90
N VAL A 596 18.31 11.90 0.85
CA VAL A 596 17.94 12.16 -0.55
C VAL A 596 17.43 10.87 -1.20
N PHE A 597 16.15 10.86 -1.60
CA PHE A 597 15.43 9.69 -2.09
C PHE A 597 14.86 9.90 -3.48
N GLY A 598 14.42 8.82 -4.13
CA GLY A 598 13.85 8.84 -5.47
C GLY A 598 14.17 7.58 -6.26
N THR A 599 13.41 7.36 -7.34
CA THR A 599 13.58 6.22 -8.25
C THR A 599 14.98 6.19 -8.87
N PHE A 600 15.35 5.02 -9.43
CA PHE A 600 16.61 4.87 -10.14
C PHE A 600 16.70 5.87 -11.31
N SER A 601 17.87 6.48 -11.52
CA SER A 601 18.10 7.53 -12.53
C SER A 601 17.30 8.82 -12.38
N ALA A 602 16.65 9.09 -11.23
CA ALA A 602 15.98 10.37 -10.96
C ALA A 602 16.94 11.57 -10.81
N GLY A 603 18.25 11.32 -10.75
CA GLY A 603 19.28 12.36 -10.65
C GLY A 603 19.64 12.78 -9.22
N LYS A 604 19.51 11.90 -8.23
CA LYS A 604 19.86 12.15 -6.81
C LYS A 604 21.32 12.63 -6.61
N SER A 605 22.29 11.85 -7.07
CA SER A 605 23.71 12.22 -6.93
C SER A 605 24.05 13.50 -7.71
N SER A 606 23.39 13.73 -8.86
CA SER A 606 23.52 14.98 -9.61
C SER A 606 22.96 16.19 -8.83
N LEU A 607 21.84 16.01 -8.12
CA LEU A 607 21.25 17.04 -7.26
C LEU A 607 22.19 17.39 -6.10
N ILE A 608 22.79 16.38 -5.46
CA ILE A 608 23.75 16.59 -4.37
C ILE A 608 24.97 17.35 -4.87
N ASN A 609 25.53 16.96 -6.03
CA ASN A 609 26.64 17.70 -6.65
C ASN A 609 26.26 19.17 -6.93
N ALA A 610 25.06 19.41 -7.45
CA ALA A 610 24.56 20.76 -7.71
C ALA A 610 24.42 21.59 -6.42
N LEU A 611 23.91 21.01 -5.32
CA LEU A 611 23.81 21.66 -4.01
C LEU A 611 25.19 22.00 -3.43
N LEU A 612 26.19 21.14 -3.65
CA LEU A 612 27.57 21.33 -3.19
C LEU A 612 28.41 22.22 -4.12
N GLY A 613 27.94 22.46 -5.35
CA GLY A 613 28.58 23.31 -6.35
C GLY A 613 29.72 22.68 -7.15
N ASP A 614 29.98 21.37 -7.01
CA ASP A 614 30.99 20.65 -7.82
C ASP A 614 30.66 19.14 -7.90
N ASN A 615 31.37 18.40 -8.77
CA ASN A 615 31.18 16.98 -9.02
C ASN A 615 31.91 16.09 -7.99
N TYR A 616 31.30 15.89 -6.82
CA TYR A 616 31.86 15.03 -5.76
C TYR A 616 31.42 13.56 -5.88
N LEU A 617 30.19 13.32 -6.33
CA LEU A 617 29.59 12.01 -6.54
C LEU A 617 29.56 11.65 -8.03
N VAL A 618 29.66 10.36 -8.36
CA VAL A 618 29.58 9.88 -9.76
C VAL A 618 28.12 9.70 -10.17
N SER A 619 27.67 10.42 -11.19
CA SER A 619 26.36 10.20 -11.83
C SER A 619 26.47 9.13 -12.93
N SER A 620 25.98 7.90 -12.69
CA SER A 620 25.92 6.83 -13.70
C SER A 620 24.46 6.47 -14.04
N PRO A 621 24.09 6.34 -15.34
CA PRO A 621 22.76 5.88 -15.77
C PRO A 621 22.59 4.36 -15.67
N ASN A 622 23.67 3.61 -15.36
CA ASN A 622 23.64 2.16 -15.18
C ASN A 622 23.54 1.81 -13.69
N PRO A 623 22.76 0.78 -13.30
CA PRO A 623 22.55 0.38 -11.90
C PRO A 623 23.84 -0.11 -11.26
N THR A 624 24.60 0.82 -10.66
CA THR A 624 25.97 0.56 -10.16
C THR A 624 26.34 1.35 -8.90
N THR A 625 25.39 2.02 -8.23
CA THR A 625 25.64 2.51 -6.86
C THR A 625 25.32 1.37 -5.90
N ALA A 626 26.34 0.70 -5.37
CA ALA A 626 26.17 -0.46 -4.49
C ALA A 626 26.32 -0.13 -2.99
N ALA A 627 26.74 1.09 -2.64
CA ALA A 627 27.00 1.52 -1.26
C ALA A 627 26.33 2.87 -0.94
N THR A 628 25.80 2.99 0.27
CA THR A 628 25.26 4.25 0.81
C THR A 628 26.37 5.26 0.98
N THR A 629 26.14 6.53 0.61
CA THR A 629 27.15 7.59 0.73
C THR A 629 26.68 8.67 1.70
N GLU A 630 27.47 8.95 2.73
CA GLU A 630 27.24 10.00 3.71
C GLU A 630 28.24 11.13 3.51
N LEU A 631 27.75 12.36 3.37
CA LEU A 631 28.54 13.57 3.17
C LEU A 631 28.45 14.46 4.41
N THR A 632 29.62 14.79 4.98
CA THR A 632 29.75 15.61 6.20
C THR A 632 30.85 16.65 6.05
N TYR A 633 30.90 17.62 6.96
CA TYR A 633 31.98 18.61 7.00
C TYR A 633 33.28 18.02 7.56
N GLY A 634 34.40 18.18 6.84
CA GLY A 634 35.73 17.76 7.29
C GLY A 634 36.73 17.60 6.15
N GLU A 635 37.88 16.98 6.42
CA GLU A 635 38.95 16.76 5.42
C GLU A 635 39.28 15.28 5.18
N ASP A 636 38.85 14.38 6.07
CA ASP A 636 39.26 12.97 6.08
C ASP A 636 38.10 12.05 5.68
N SER A 637 38.09 11.60 4.43
CA SER A 637 37.12 10.61 3.95
C SER A 637 37.46 9.20 4.45
N ALA A 638 36.45 8.35 4.60
CA ALA A 638 36.61 6.98 5.06
C ALA A 638 35.58 6.05 4.43
N ILE A 639 35.80 4.75 4.55
CA ILE A 639 34.84 3.71 4.17
C ILE A 639 34.60 2.78 5.35
N THR A 640 33.39 2.24 5.43
CA THR A 640 33.06 1.11 6.32
C THR A 640 32.86 -0.10 5.43
N LEU A 641 33.68 -1.13 5.62
CA LEU A 641 33.54 -2.39 4.89
C LEU A 641 32.49 -3.29 5.55
N LYS A 642 31.95 -4.21 4.76
CA LYS A 642 31.03 -5.23 5.26
C LYS A 642 31.74 -6.26 6.14
N SER A 643 30.99 -6.89 7.03
CA SER A 643 31.48 -8.08 7.71
C SER A 643 31.46 -9.32 6.79
N ASP A 644 32.26 -10.34 7.14
CA ASP A 644 32.23 -11.64 6.44
C ASP A 644 30.81 -12.26 6.46
N GLU A 645 30.05 -12.04 7.53
CA GLU A 645 28.67 -12.51 7.69
C GLU A 645 27.72 -11.84 6.68
N GLN A 646 27.80 -10.50 6.57
CA GLN A 646 27.00 -9.73 5.61
C GLN A 646 27.32 -10.13 4.16
N LEU A 647 28.60 -10.31 3.83
CA LEU A 647 29.02 -10.71 2.49
C LEU A 647 28.57 -12.15 2.16
N LEU A 648 28.60 -13.05 3.14
CA LEU A 648 28.13 -14.42 3.00
C LEU A 648 26.61 -14.49 2.78
N GLU A 649 25.85 -13.71 3.53
CA GLU A 649 24.40 -13.60 3.38
C GLU A 649 24.03 -13.14 1.96
N GLU A 650 24.66 -12.07 1.47
CA GLU A 650 24.47 -11.59 0.10
C GLU A 650 24.81 -12.66 -0.94
N LEU A 651 25.89 -13.40 -0.71
CA LEU A 651 26.31 -14.49 -1.60
C LEU A 651 25.28 -15.64 -1.61
N ASN A 652 24.76 -16.02 -0.45
CA ASN A 652 23.75 -17.07 -0.35
C ASN A 652 22.42 -16.64 -0.99
N ASN A 653 22.03 -15.37 -0.86
CA ASN A 653 20.84 -14.82 -1.52
C ASN A 653 20.91 -14.92 -3.06
N VAL A 654 22.11 -14.76 -3.65
CA VAL A 654 22.30 -14.94 -5.10
C VAL A 654 22.07 -16.39 -5.53
N PHE A 655 22.41 -17.37 -4.69
CA PHE A 655 22.34 -18.80 -5.02
C PHE A 655 21.10 -19.52 -4.47
N GLU A 656 20.27 -18.85 -3.68
CA GLU A 656 19.03 -19.37 -3.06
C GLU A 656 18.08 -20.03 -4.08
N VAL A 657 17.92 -19.41 -5.26
CA VAL A 657 17.09 -19.91 -6.37
C VAL A 657 17.62 -21.23 -6.94
N HIS A 658 18.90 -21.53 -6.72
CA HIS A 658 19.57 -22.74 -7.19
C HIS A 658 19.71 -23.84 -6.13
N ASP A 659 19.15 -23.62 -4.93
CA ASP A 659 19.24 -24.57 -3.79
C ASP A 659 20.69 -24.84 -3.36
N GLU A 660 21.54 -23.80 -3.50
CA GLU A 660 22.94 -23.85 -3.10
C GLU A 660 23.21 -22.78 -2.03
N SER A 661 23.89 -23.16 -0.96
CA SER A 661 24.34 -22.26 0.10
C SER A 661 25.73 -22.65 0.56
N PHE A 662 26.42 -21.69 1.16
CA PHE A 662 27.80 -21.80 1.59
C PHE A 662 27.90 -21.42 3.06
N GLU A 663 28.72 -22.17 3.81
CA GLU A 663 29.00 -21.90 5.23
C GLU A 663 30.00 -20.75 5.43
N SER A 664 30.76 -20.39 4.37
CA SER A 664 31.69 -19.27 4.36
C SER A 664 31.99 -18.83 2.93
N VAL A 665 32.49 -17.61 2.75
CA VAL A 665 32.92 -17.10 1.44
C VAL A 665 34.10 -17.94 0.92
N GLU A 666 34.98 -18.44 1.79
CA GLU A 666 36.05 -19.37 1.41
C GLU A 666 35.53 -20.69 0.85
N THR A 667 34.45 -21.24 1.44
CA THR A 667 33.80 -22.46 0.92
C THR A 667 33.25 -22.22 -0.48
N PHE A 668 32.70 -21.03 -0.74
CA PHE A 668 32.27 -20.61 -2.07
C PHE A 668 33.44 -20.54 -3.06
N LEU A 669 34.55 -19.89 -2.71
CA LEU A 669 35.72 -19.74 -3.58
C LEU A 669 36.37 -21.08 -3.95
N GLN A 670 36.23 -22.09 -3.09
CA GLN A 670 36.72 -23.45 -3.35
C GLN A 670 35.76 -24.31 -4.19
N SER A 671 34.54 -23.85 -4.43
CA SER A 671 33.51 -24.56 -5.20
C SER A 671 33.73 -24.47 -6.72
N ASN A 672 33.06 -25.31 -7.51
CA ASN A 672 33.17 -25.27 -8.97
C ASN A 672 32.30 -24.14 -9.56
N THR A 673 32.80 -22.91 -9.49
CA THR A 673 32.05 -21.71 -9.86
C THR A 673 31.67 -21.67 -11.35
N LYS A 674 32.35 -22.42 -12.22
CA LYS A 674 32.03 -22.48 -13.66
C LYS A 674 30.61 -22.96 -13.95
N LYS A 675 30.13 -24.00 -13.25
CA LYS A 675 28.75 -24.52 -13.40
C LYS A 675 27.69 -23.62 -12.76
N LEU A 676 28.10 -22.81 -11.79
CA LEU A 676 27.23 -21.92 -11.02
C LEU A 676 26.98 -20.64 -11.81
N LYS A 677 28.05 -20.08 -12.38
CA LYS A 677 28.01 -18.90 -13.26
C LYS A 677 27.14 -19.10 -14.50
N ASP A 678 27.12 -20.29 -15.08
CA ASP A 678 26.26 -20.60 -16.23
C ASP A 678 24.75 -20.46 -15.93
N LYS A 679 24.35 -20.41 -14.64
CA LYS A 679 22.96 -20.29 -14.21
C LYS A 679 22.55 -18.85 -13.82
N LEU A 680 23.51 -17.94 -13.65
CA LEU A 680 23.31 -16.59 -13.10
C LEU A 680 23.05 -15.55 -14.19
N GLU A 681 22.31 -14.50 -13.83
CA GLU A 681 22.10 -13.33 -14.69
C GLU A 681 23.36 -12.43 -14.70
N LYS A 682 23.48 -11.55 -15.70
CA LYS A 682 24.70 -10.77 -15.97
C LYS A 682 25.16 -9.89 -14.79
N ASN A 683 24.22 -9.33 -14.03
CA ASN A 683 24.53 -8.46 -12.88
C ASN A 683 25.00 -9.27 -11.67
N GLN A 684 24.39 -10.43 -11.42
CA GLN A 684 24.84 -11.38 -10.39
C GLN A 684 26.24 -11.92 -10.70
N LEU A 685 26.55 -12.12 -11.98
CA LEU A 685 27.90 -12.50 -12.40
C LEU A 685 28.95 -11.44 -12.08
N ALA A 686 28.62 -10.15 -12.15
CA ALA A 686 29.55 -9.07 -11.82
C ALA A 686 29.91 -9.10 -10.32
N PHE A 687 28.91 -9.21 -9.46
CA PHE A 687 29.07 -9.38 -8.01
C PHE A 687 29.94 -10.60 -7.66
N ILE A 688 29.64 -11.77 -8.24
CA ILE A 688 30.40 -12.99 -7.99
C ILE A 688 31.86 -12.87 -8.48
N ASN A 689 32.09 -12.26 -9.64
CA ASN A 689 33.43 -12.04 -10.15
C ASN A 689 34.24 -11.06 -9.27
N ALA A 690 33.59 -10.06 -8.67
CA ALA A 690 34.22 -9.13 -7.73
C ALA A 690 34.73 -9.85 -6.47
N ILE A 691 33.89 -10.74 -5.91
CA ILE A 691 34.25 -11.58 -4.75
C ILE A 691 35.42 -12.50 -5.10
N GLU A 692 35.34 -13.25 -6.21
CA GLU A 692 36.43 -14.15 -6.62
C GLU A 692 37.77 -13.47 -6.84
N LYS A 693 37.74 -12.22 -7.32
CA LYS A 693 38.96 -11.50 -7.68
C LYS A 693 39.63 -10.83 -6.47
N ASN A 694 38.85 -10.28 -5.54
CA ASN A 694 39.37 -9.35 -4.53
C ASN A 694 39.11 -9.77 -3.07
N TYR A 695 38.39 -10.86 -2.78
CA TYR A 695 38.12 -11.26 -1.40
C TYR A 695 39.42 -11.51 -0.60
N ASP A 696 40.41 -12.18 -1.20
CA ASP A 696 41.70 -12.45 -0.55
C ASP A 696 42.45 -11.16 -0.17
N ASP A 697 42.28 -10.08 -0.95
CA ASP A 697 42.94 -8.79 -0.72
C ASP A 697 42.31 -8.01 0.45
N TYR A 698 41.02 -8.24 0.76
CA TYR A 698 40.27 -7.50 1.79
C TYR A 698 39.92 -8.33 3.02
N ARG A 699 40.26 -9.62 3.04
CA ARG A 699 39.92 -10.58 4.09
C ARG A 699 40.25 -10.11 5.52
N GLU A 700 41.40 -9.49 5.73
CA GLU A 700 41.76 -8.98 7.08
C GLU A 700 40.93 -7.76 7.50
N MET A 701 40.44 -6.97 6.54
CA MET A 701 39.65 -5.76 6.78
C MET A 701 38.15 -6.07 6.95
N LEU A 702 37.66 -7.19 6.39
CA LEU A 702 36.28 -7.67 6.54
C LEU A 702 36.00 -8.28 7.93
N GLN A 703 37.03 -8.72 8.67
CA GLN A 703 36.89 -9.36 9.98
C GLN A 703 36.42 -8.43 11.11
N SER A 704 36.60 -7.13 10.98
CA SER A 704 36.27 -6.15 12.02
C SER A 704 35.18 -5.14 11.63
N GLY A 705 34.79 -5.08 10.35
CA GLY A 705 33.85 -4.06 9.84
C GLY A 705 34.32 -2.63 10.10
N GLU A 706 35.64 -2.43 10.27
CA GLU A 706 36.19 -1.18 10.77
C GLU A 706 36.11 -0.03 9.76
N LYS A 707 36.13 1.20 10.29
CA LYS A 707 36.19 2.42 9.49
C LYS A 707 37.63 2.64 9.01
N HIS A 708 37.83 2.64 7.70
CA HIS A 708 39.13 2.83 7.06
C HIS A 708 39.22 4.20 6.38
N THR A 709 40.21 5.01 6.74
CA THR A 709 40.47 6.30 6.07
C THR A 709 40.96 6.07 4.65
N ILE A 710 40.42 6.82 3.69
CA ILE A 710 40.77 6.77 2.27
C ILE A 710 41.14 8.15 1.76
N GLY A 711 42.00 8.20 0.73
CA GLY A 711 42.31 9.46 0.04
C GLY A 711 41.17 9.90 -0.88
N GLN A 712 41.04 11.21 -1.16
CA GLN A 712 39.98 11.72 -2.05
C GLN A 712 40.04 11.12 -3.48
N GLU A 713 41.23 10.80 -3.98
CA GLU A 713 41.40 10.17 -5.30
C GLU A 713 40.81 8.74 -5.37
N GLU A 714 40.62 8.09 -4.22
CA GLU A 714 40.09 6.72 -4.13
C GLU A 714 38.57 6.67 -3.94
N ILE A 715 37.90 7.79 -3.66
CA ILE A 715 36.44 7.83 -3.42
C ILE A 715 35.70 7.19 -4.60
N ARG A 716 36.07 7.55 -5.83
CA ARG A 716 35.47 7.03 -7.06
C ARG A 716 35.59 5.51 -7.19
N LYS A 717 36.73 4.96 -6.75
CA LYS A 717 36.99 3.51 -6.75
C LYS A 717 36.01 2.81 -5.82
N TRP A 718 35.81 3.35 -4.62
CA TRP A 718 34.98 2.71 -3.58
C TRP A 718 33.48 2.98 -3.73
N SER A 719 33.07 4.08 -4.38
CA SER A 719 31.65 4.45 -4.55
C SER A 719 30.99 3.88 -5.80
N SER A 720 31.75 3.60 -6.86
CA SER A 720 31.18 3.44 -8.21
C SER A 720 31.75 2.33 -9.07
N GLU A 721 32.90 1.75 -8.72
CA GLU A 721 33.42 0.58 -9.41
C GLU A 721 32.88 -0.68 -8.73
N ASP A 722 31.96 -1.39 -9.41
CA ASP A 722 31.29 -2.61 -8.91
C ASP A 722 32.24 -3.61 -8.24
N GLU A 723 33.45 -3.71 -8.79
CA GLU A 723 34.51 -4.59 -8.31
C GLU A 723 34.94 -4.32 -6.86
N TYR A 724 34.85 -3.07 -6.40
CA TYR A 724 35.25 -2.63 -5.07
C TYR A 724 34.05 -2.26 -4.19
N ALA A 725 33.04 -1.60 -4.76
CA ALA A 725 31.81 -1.21 -4.05
C ALA A 725 31.03 -2.43 -3.52
N THR A 726 31.26 -3.62 -4.07
CA THR A 726 30.71 -4.89 -3.57
C THR A 726 31.02 -5.12 -2.07
N PHE A 727 32.20 -4.70 -1.61
CA PHE A 727 32.68 -4.92 -0.24
C PHE A 727 32.38 -3.77 0.73
N VAL A 728 31.90 -2.63 0.20
CA VAL A 728 31.66 -1.42 0.99
C VAL A 728 30.22 -1.39 1.49
N ASN A 729 30.04 -1.09 2.77
CA ASN A 729 28.73 -0.81 3.37
C ASN A 729 28.38 0.67 3.23
N THR A 730 29.26 1.55 3.71
CA THR A 730 29.04 3.00 3.70
C THR A 730 30.32 3.73 3.27
N VAL A 731 30.18 4.71 2.38
CA VAL A 731 31.23 5.66 2.02
C VAL A 731 31.01 6.95 2.81
N HIS A 732 31.95 7.30 3.69
CA HIS A 732 31.95 8.53 4.49
C HIS A 732 32.79 9.58 3.79
N ILE A 733 32.17 10.54 3.12
CA ILE A 733 32.85 11.63 2.44
C ILE A 733 32.87 12.85 3.36
N GLN A 734 34.08 13.34 3.68
CA GLN A 734 34.24 14.60 4.39
C GLN A 734 34.73 15.67 3.43
N LEU A 735 33.98 16.77 3.33
CA LEU A 735 34.31 17.89 2.45
C LEU A 735 34.45 19.18 3.26
N PRO A 736 35.49 20.00 3.00
CA PRO A 736 35.68 21.28 3.69
C PRO A 736 34.78 22.37 3.07
N ILE A 737 33.48 22.07 2.93
CA ILE A 737 32.47 22.96 2.37
C ILE A 737 31.67 23.55 3.53
N ASP A 738 31.75 24.87 3.70
CA ASP A 738 31.11 25.57 4.83
C ASP A 738 29.60 25.27 4.96
N TRP A 739 28.92 25.03 3.85
CA TRP A 739 27.49 24.70 3.84
C TRP A 739 27.12 23.40 4.58
N LEU A 740 28.10 22.49 4.74
CA LEU A 740 27.94 21.21 5.44
C LEU A 740 28.20 21.27 6.95
N LYS A 741 28.63 22.41 7.52
CA LYS A 741 29.10 22.50 8.93
C LYS A 741 28.12 21.96 9.97
N ASP A 742 26.82 22.02 9.69
CA ASP A 742 25.75 21.56 10.57
C ASP A 742 24.81 20.55 9.88
N LYS A 743 25.28 19.88 8.81
CA LYS A 743 24.46 19.00 7.97
C LYS A 743 25.18 17.68 7.67
N ILE A 744 24.41 16.60 7.67
CA ILE A 744 24.78 15.29 7.14
C ILE A 744 23.87 15.01 5.96
N ILE A 745 24.41 14.83 4.76
CA ILE A 745 23.63 14.47 3.57
C ILE A 745 23.85 13.00 3.29
N VAL A 746 22.77 12.24 3.15
CA VAL A 746 22.83 10.82 2.81
C VAL A 746 22.23 10.60 1.43
N ASP A 747 23.05 10.16 0.48
CA ASP A 747 22.59 9.72 -0.85
C ASP A 747 22.05 8.30 -0.72
N SER A 748 20.73 8.12 -0.85
CA SER A 748 20.10 6.81 -0.74
C SER A 748 20.30 6.00 -2.02
N LEU A 749 20.33 4.69 -1.86
CA LEU A 749 20.21 3.76 -2.98
C LEU A 749 18.81 3.93 -3.58
N GLY A 750 18.68 3.90 -4.92
CA GLY A 750 17.41 4.20 -5.58
C GLY A 750 16.30 3.23 -5.19
N LEU A 751 15.09 3.76 -4.97
CA LEU A 751 13.91 2.96 -4.65
C LEU A 751 13.59 2.05 -5.86
N HIS A 752 13.35 0.76 -5.60
CA HIS A 752 13.03 -0.30 -6.59
C HIS A 752 14.18 -0.99 -7.33
N SER A 753 15.41 -0.95 -6.84
CA SER A 753 16.38 -1.99 -7.24
C SER A 753 15.87 -3.37 -6.79
N ASN A 754 15.83 -4.36 -7.69
CA ASN A 754 15.35 -5.74 -7.48
C ASN A 754 16.05 -6.55 -6.34
N ASN A 755 16.83 -5.92 -5.46
CA ASN A 755 17.52 -6.57 -4.36
C ASN A 755 16.93 -6.08 -3.03
N GLN A 756 16.55 -7.02 -2.15
CA GLN A 756 16.20 -6.77 -0.75
C GLN A 756 17.28 -5.94 -0.01
N ARG A 757 18.54 -6.03 -0.47
CA ARG A 757 19.73 -5.24 -0.06
C ARG A 757 19.58 -3.71 -0.09
N HIS A 758 18.58 -3.15 -0.77
CA HIS A 758 18.45 -1.69 -0.84
C HIS A 758 17.31 -1.15 0.01
N THR A 759 16.42 -2.02 0.51
CA THR A 759 15.22 -1.63 1.26
C THR A 759 15.58 -1.30 2.71
N ASN A 760 16.36 -2.15 3.38
CA ASN A 760 16.67 -2.01 4.81
C ASN A 760 17.54 -0.77 5.10
N GLU A 761 18.56 -0.52 4.28
CA GLU A 761 19.42 0.66 4.38
C GLU A 761 18.64 1.94 4.08
N THR A 762 17.79 1.93 3.06
CA THR A 762 16.95 3.08 2.71
C THR A 762 16.01 3.43 3.87
N GLU A 763 15.40 2.44 4.53
CA GLU A 763 14.55 2.67 5.71
C GLU A 763 15.31 3.22 6.91
N LYS A 764 16.51 2.70 7.21
CA LYS A 764 17.34 3.27 8.29
C LYS A 764 17.66 4.74 8.03
N ILE A 765 17.86 5.12 6.77
CA ILE A 765 18.06 6.52 6.41
C ILE A 765 16.76 7.30 6.59
N LEU A 766 15.61 6.74 6.22
CA LEU A 766 14.30 7.40 6.38
C LEU A 766 13.94 7.65 7.84
N THR A 767 14.05 6.65 8.71
CA THR A 767 13.68 6.79 10.13
C THR A 767 14.62 7.72 10.90
N SER A 768 15.87 7.86 10.45
CA SER A 768 16.86 8.74 11.09
C SER A 768 17.03 10.13 10.46
N SER A 769 16.36 10.44 9.35
CA SER A 769 16.49 11.74 8.67
C SER A 769 15.58 12.80 9.29
N ASP A 770 16.09 13.99 9.54
CA ASP A 770 15.28 15.15 9.95
C ASP A 770 14.58 15.81 8.74
N LEU A 771 15.23 15.78 7.57
CA LEU A 771 14.72 16.33 6.31
C LEU A 771 14.83 15.32 5.18
N ILE A 772 13.75 15.13 4.44
CA ILE A 772 13.66 14.25 3.28
C ILE A 772 13.55 15.08 2.01
N LEU A 773 14.47 14.83 1.08
CA LEU A 773 14.46 15.39 -0.27
C LEU A 773 14.05 14.29 -1.24
N TYR A 774 12.84 14.35 -1.77
CA TYR A 774 12.37 13.38 -2.76
C TYR A 774 12.59 13.88 -4.18
N VAL A 775 13.46 13.21 -4.93
CA VAL A 775 13.88 13.59 -6.27
C VAL A 775 13.11 12.78 -7.31
N SER A 776 12.37 13.49 -8.16
CA SER A 776 11.71 12.94 -9.32
C SER A 776 12.25 13.59 -10.60
N TYR A 777 12.25 12.86 -11.70
CA TYR A 777 12.78 13.33 -12.98
C TYR A 777 11.69 14.04 -13.79
N PHE A 778 11.98 15.17 -14.43
CA PHE A 778 11.00 16.01 -15.13
C PHE A 778 10.04 15.22 -16.04
N ASN A 779 10.58 14.37 -16.93
CA ASN A 779 9.79 13.55 -17.86
C ASN A 779 9.07 12.34 -17.22
N HIS A 780 9.35 12.02 -15.96
CA HIS A 780 8.77 10.88 -15.24
C HIS A 780 8.35 11.31 -13.83
N SER A 781 7.75 12.49 -13.74
CA SER A 781 7.34 13.05 -12.45
C SER A 781 6.15 12.26 -11.89
N PHE A 782 6.29 11.72 -10.67
CA PHE A 782 5.24 11.03 -9.89
C PHE A 782 4.69 9.73 -10.52
N THR A 783 5.50 8.67 -10.57
CA THR A 783 5.12 7.30 -10.93
C THR A 783 4.34 6.58 -9.81
N ASP A 784 3.71 5.43 -10.10
CA ASP A 784 3.06 4.57 -9.07
C ASP A 784 4.03 4.13 -7.96
N ASN A 785 5.28 3.91 -8.34
CA ASN A 785 6.37 3.59 -7.42
C ASN A 785 6.65 4.77 -6.48
N ASP A 786 6.68 6.00 -7.02
CA ASP A 786 6.78 7.22 -6.23
C ASP A 786 5.56 7.36 -5.30
N LYS A 787 4.35 7.09 -5.80
CA LYS A 787 3.11 7.18 -5.01
C LYS A 787 3.13 6.24 -3.80
N ARG A 788 3.45 4.95 -3.99
CA ARG A 788 3.51 3.97 -2.90
C ARG A 788 4.54 4.35 -1.83
N PHE A 789 5.70 4.86 -2.26
CA PHE A 789 6.71 5.34 -1.34
C PHE A 789 6.25 6.57 -0.56
N ILE A 790 5.62 7.52 -1.23
CA ILE A 790 5.08 8.73 -0.61
C ILE A 790 3.95 8.39 0.38
N GLU A 791 3.11 7.39 0.09
CA GLU A 791 2.10 6.86 1.02
C GLU A 791 2.73 6.29 2.30
N HIS A 792 3.77 5.45 2.16
CA HIS A 792 4.52 4.96 3.31
C HIS A 792 5.18 6.10 4.10
N MET A 793 5.73 7.09 3.39
CA MET A 793 6.34 8.27 4.01
C MET A 793 5.35 9.14 4.76
N LYS A 794 4.13 9.28 4.25
CA LYS A 794 3.08 9.97 4.97
C LYS A 794 2.79 9.28 6.30
N ASP A 795 2.64 7.96 6.29
CA ASP A 795 2.35 7.20 7.50
C ASP A 795 3.50 7.32 8.53
N MET A 796 4.77 7.38 8.07
CA MET A 796 5.94 7.70 8.90
C MET A 796 5.94 9.15 9.42
N ASN A 797 5.70 10.14 8.56
CA ASN A 797 5.66 11.55 8.93
C ASN A 797 4.53 11.86 9.93
N GLN A 798 3.42 11.12 9.90
CA GLN A 798 2.36 11.22 10.93
C GLN A 798 2.81 10.74 12.31
N LEU A 799 3.88 9.95 12.38
CA LEU A 799 4.43 9.42 13.62
C LEU A 799 5.60 10.29 14.11
N ASN A 800 6.35 10.93 13.21
CA ASN A 800 7.44 11.85 13.52
C ASN A 800 7.08 13.30 13.15
N GLU A 801 6.52 14.05 14.11
CA GLU A 801 6.10 15.46 13.92
C GLU A 801 7.24 16.42 13.53
N ASN A 802 8.49 15.99 13.68
CA ASN A 802 9.70 16.78 13.41
C ASN A 802 10.35 16.51 12.04
N GLN A 803 9.82 15.58 11.24
CA GLN A 803 10.39 15.20 9.95
C GLN A 803 9.78 16.04 8.82
N ALA A 804 10.60 16.83 8.12
CA ALA A 804 10.15 17.64 6.99
C ALA A 804 10.34 16.90 5.66
N PHE A 805 9.46 17.18 4.69
CA PHE A 805 9.50 16.60 3.36
C PHE A 805 9.45 17.69 2.28
N LYS A 806 10.38 17.62 1.33
CA LYS A 806 10.46 18.52 0.16
C LYS A 806 10.47 17.71 -1.12
N MET A 807 9.65 18.13 -2.10
CA MET A 807 9.56 17.50 -3.42
C MET A 807 10.44 18.24 -4.42
N ILE A 808 11.27 17.50 -5.18
CA ILE A 808 12.20 18.04 -6.17
C ILE A 808 11.87 17.44 -7.53
N ILE A 809 11.64 18.30 -8.52
CA ILE A 809 11.51 17.94 -9.93
C ILE A 809 12.81 18.35 -10.62
N ASN A 810 13.67 17.37 -10.87
CA ASN A 810 14.99 17.55 -11.46
C ASN A 810 14.95 17.51 -12.99
N ALA A 811 15.96 18.07 -13.65
CA ALA A 811 16.08 18.18 -15.11
C ALA A 811 15.03 19.10 -15.77
N THR A 812 14.71 20.23 -15.13
CA THR A 812 13.80 21.25 -15.69
C THR A 812 14.29 21.90 -16.98
N ASP A 813 15.59 21.77 -17.31
CA ASP A 813 16.16 22.18 -18.60
C ASP A 813 15.56 21.42 -19.81
N LEU A 814 14.84 20.32 -19.55
CA LEU A 814 14.09 19.59 -20.57
C LEU A 814 12.74 20.23 -20.91
N ALA A 815 12.27 21.22 -20.14
CA ALA A 815 11.04 21.94 -20.45
C ALA A 815 11.21 22.73 -21.76
N GLU A 816 10.31 22.53 -22.71
CA GLU A 816 10.32 23.27 -23.98
C GLU A 816 9.84 24.72 -23.78
N SER A 817 9.05 24.97 -22.73
CA SER A 817 8.53 26.28 -22.34
C SER A 817 8.30 26.40 -20.83
N GLU A 818 8.16 27.63 -20.34
CA GLU A 818 7.81 27.90 -18.94
C GLU A 818 6.41 27.36 -18.57
N ASP A 819 5.48 27.36 -19.52
CA ASP A 819 4.15 26.77 -19.36
C ASP A 819 4.22 25.24 -19.14
N ASP A 820 5.12 24.54 -19.85
CA ASP A 820 5.32 23.10 -19.65
C ASP A 820 5.87 22.81 -18.25
N LEU A 821 6.82 23.62 -17.77
CA LEU A 821 7.37 23.48 -16.42
C LEU A 821 6.29 23.66 -15.35
N ASN A 822 5.45 24.68 -15.49
CA ASN A 822 4.35 24.94 -14.56
C ASN A 822 3.32 23.81 -14.58
N ALA A 823 2.98 23.28 -15.76
CA ALA A 823 2.06 22.16 -15.86
C ALA A 823 2.59 20.87 -15.18
N VAL A 824 3.89 20.57 -15.24
CA VAL A 824 4.47 19.45 -14.47
C VAL A 824 4.40 19.72 -12.97
N LYS A 825 4.70 20.94 -12.52
CA LYS A 825 4.59 21.31 -11.09
C LYS A 825 3.16 21.17 -10.57
N ASP A 826 2.17 21.61 -11.35
CA ASP A 826 0.75 21.50 -11.01
C ASP A 826 0.33 20.03 -10.91
N TYR A 827 0.73 19.20 -11.87
CA TYR A 827 0.49 17.76 -11.83
C TYR A 827 1.04 17.09 -10.57
N VAL A 828 2.29 17.38 -10.21
CA VAL A 828 2.91 16.86 -8.97
C VAL A 828 2.20 17.36 -7.73
N ARG A 829 1.75 18.62 -7.72
CA ARG A 829 0.98 19.20 -6.61
C ARG A 829 -0.35 18.49 -6.41
N ASP A 830 -1.09 18.24 -7.48
CA ASP A 830 -2.35 17.51 -7.44
C ASP A 830 -2.16 16.06 -6.99
N ALA A 831 -1.08 15.41 -7.45
CA ALA A 831 -0.76 14.04 -7.07
C ALA A 831 -0.38 13.91 -5.57
N LEU A 832 0.38 14.88 -5.03
CA LEU A 832 0.64 14.99 -3.60
C LEU A 832 -0.65 15.27 -2.80
N ALA A 833 -1.56 16.09 -3.35
CA ALA A 833 -2.85 16.36 -2.72
C ALA A 833 -3.74 15.10 -2.64
N GLN A 834 -3.70 14.21 -3.64
CA GLN A 834 -4.45 12.94 -3.62
C GLN A 834 -4.04 12.02 -2.47
N VAL A 835 -2.76 12.02 -2.09
CA VAL A 835 -2.26 11.28 -0.93
C VAL A 835 -2.39 12.07 0.38
N ASN A 836 -3.00 13.25 0.34
CA ASN A 836 -3.14 14.20 1.45
C ASN A 836 -1.78 14.63 2.05
N MET A 837 -0.79 14.83 1.18
CA MET A 837 0.53 15.35 1.54
C MET A 837 0.68 16.76 0.96
N LYS A 838 1.03 17.74 1.79
CA LYS A 838 1.36 19.10 1.33
C LYS A 838 2.86 19.32 1.48
N SER A 839 3.52 19.74 0.42
CA SER A 839 4.96 19.97 0.40
C SER A 839 5.35 21.06 -0.60
N GLN A 840 6.44 21.76 -0.31
CA GLN A 840 7.07 22.68 -1.26
C GLN A 840 7.66 21.89 -2.44
N ILE A 841 7.40 22.36 -3.66
CA ILE A 841 7.86 21.74 -4.90
C ILE A 841 8.95 22.61 -5.54
N PHE A 842 10.17 22.09 -5.63
CA PHE A 842 11.31 22.75 -6.25
C PHE A 842 11.55 22.18 -7.64
N GLY A 843 11.45 23.02 -8.67
CA GLY A 843 11.88 22.67 -10.02
C GLY A 843 13.33 23.08 -10.22
N VAL A 844 14.22 22.14 -10.51
CA VAL A 844 15.66 22.37 -10.56
C VAL A 844 16.33 21.73 -11.79
N SER A 845 17.39 22.34 -12.29
CA SER A 845 18.29 21.69 -13.24
C SER A 845 19.66 21.47 -12.62
N SER A 846 19.90 20.25 -12.13
CA SER A 846 21.23 19.87 -11.60
C SER A 846 22.35 20.07 -12.64
N ARG A 847 22.04 19.90 -13.93
CA ARG A 847 23.01 20.06 -15.02
C ARG A 847 23.40 21.51 -15.23
N GLU A 848 22.43 22.42 -15.31
CA GLU A 848 22.71 23.84 -15.52
C GLU A 848 23.33 24.49 -14.27
N ALA A 849 22.94 24.05 -13.07
CA ALA A 849 23.56 24.47 -11.81
C ALA A 849 25.09 24.30 -11.81
N LEU A 850 25.58 23.15 -12.27
CA LEU A 850 27.01 22.84 -12.35
C LEU A 850 27.75 23.56 -13.50
N ARG A 851 27.03 24.14 -14.47
CA ARG A 851 27.62 24.83 -15.63
C ARG A 851 27.64 26.35 -15.47
N SER A 852 26.50 26.91 -15.08
CA SER A 852 26.26 28.36 -15.07
C SER A 852 25.43 28.84 -13.87
N GLY A 853 24.98 27.94 -12.99
CA GLY A 853 24.04 28.23 -11.89
C GLY A 853 22.58 27.94 -12.26
N ASP A 854 21.73 27.76 -11.25
CA ASP A 854 20.29 27.48 -11.36
C ASP A 854 19.54 28.08 -10.16
N GLU A 855 18.57 28.97 -10.42
CA GLU A 855 17.82 29.66 -9.36
C GLU A 855 17.00 28.67 -8.50
N GLY A 856 16.57 27.54 -9.07
CA GLY A 856 15.84 26.50 -8.35
C GLY A 856 16.70 25.78 -7.31
N ILE A 857 17.95 25.48 -7.66
CA ILE A 857 18.94 24.94 -6.71
C ILE A 857 19.25 25.95 -5.60
N ASP A 858 19.40 27.23 -5.93
CA ASP A 858 19.64 28.28 -4.94
C ASP A 858 18.46 28.39 -3.95
N ALA A 859 17.22 28.40 -4.47
CA ALA A 859 16.02 28.40 -3.64
C ALA A 859 15.88 27.14 -2.76
N LEU A 860 16.23 25.96 -3.29
CA LEU A 860 16.24 24.71 -2.53
C LEU A 860 17.29 24.78 -1.40
N ARG A 861 18.48 25.30 -1.70
CA ARG A 861 19.57 25.48 -0.74
C ARG A 861 19.17 26.42 0.39
N ASP A 862 18.57 27.57 0.05
CA ASP A 862 18.04 28.53 1.03
C ASP A 862 16.94 27.91 1.89
N SER A 863 16.04 27.13 1.30
CA SER A 863 14.99 26.42 2.04
C SER A 863 15.58 25.37 2.99
N ILE A 864 16.63 24.64 2.61
CA ILE A 864 17.35 23.71 3.50
C ILE A 864 18.02 24.46 4.64
N ASP A 865 18.67 25.59 4.37
CA ASP A 865 19.28 26.42 5.41
C ASP A 865 18.23 27.03 6.36
N HIS A 866 17.05 27.41 5.85
CA HIS A 866 15.93 27.89 6.68
C HIS A 866 15.43 26.79 7.61
N PHE A 867 15.18 25.58 7.09
CA PHE A 867 14.81 24.43 7.92
C PHE A 867 15.85 24.19 9.01
N ALA A 868 17.13 24.25 8.64
CA ALA A 868 18.23 23.97 9.55
C ALA A 868 18.45 25.03 10.63
N SER A 869 18.14 26.29 10.32
CA SER A 869 18.40 27.42 11.21
C SER A 869 17.18 27.88 11.99
N VAL A 870 15.96 27.59 11.55
CA VAL A 870 14.70 28.14 12.07
C VAL A 870 13.72 27.05 12.50
N GLU A 871 13.26 26.20 11.58
CA GLU A 871 12.15 25.26 11.84
C GLU A 871 12.52 24.22 12.92
N SER A 872 13.71 23.62 12.86
CA SER A 872 14.14 22.62 13.86
C SER A 872 14.48 23.21 15.24
N LYS A 873 14.65 24.54 15.34
CA LYS A 873 14.98 25.25 16.58
C LYS A 873 13.73 25.72 17.32
N PHE A 874 12.64 25.95 16.61
CA PHE A 874 11.43 26.54 17.17
C PHE A 874 10.79 25.68 18.27
N ILE A 875 10.74 24.36 18.12
CA ILE A 875 10.13 23.45 19.11
C ILE A 875 10.89 23.52 20.45
N LEU A 876 12.23 23.51 20.40
CA LEU A 876 13.06 23.64 21.59
C LEU A 876 12.94 25.04 22.22
N GLN A 877 12.80 26.08 21.39
CA GLN A 877 12.63 27.46 21.85
C GLN A 877 11.27 27.71 22.52
N ASP A 878 10.18 27.21 21.94
CA ASP A 878 8.83 27.33 22.52
C ASP A 878 8.77 26.66 23.89
N HIS A 879 9.41 25.50 24.01
CA HIS A 879 9.55 24.79 25.27
C HIS A 879 10.27 25.64 26.35
N MET A 880 11.48 26.15 26.06
CA MET A 880 12.23 27.01 26.99
C MET A 880 11.47 28.30 27.34
N MET A 881 10.76 28.87 26.36
CA MET A 881 9.95 30.07 26.54
C MET A 881 8.77 29.81 27.49
N HIS A 882 8.13 28.64 27.37
CA HIS A 882 7.07 28.21 28.28
C HIS A 882 7.60 28.06 29.72
N GLN A 883 8.79 27.49 29.92
CA GLN A 883 9.42 27.38 31.24
C GLN A 883 9.70 28.76 31.87
N LEU A 884 10.23 29.72 31.09
CA LEU A 884 10.45 31.09 31.57
C LEU A 884 9.13 31.81 31.94
N LYS A 885 8.06 31.61 31.15
CA LYS A 885 6.72 32.12 31.48
C LYS A 885 6.19 31.52 32.79
N GLN A 886 6.38 30.22 33.01
CA GLN A 886 5.99 29.58 34.27
C GLN A 886 6.73 30.16 35.49
N VAL A 887 8.03 30.41 35.37
CA VAL A 887 8.81 31.09 36.42
C VAL A 887 8.25 32.49 36.69
N SER A 888 7.91 33.25 35.64
CA SER A 888 7.28 34.57 35.79
C SER A 888 5.96 34.49 36.55
N VAL A 889 5.08 33.54 36.21
CA VAL A 889 3.80 33.33 36.89
C VAL A 889 4.01 32.98 38.36
N ALA A 890 4.93 32.06 38.67
CA ALA A 890 5.22 31.72 40.06
C ALA A 890 5.79 32.90 40.86
N PHE A 891 6.62 33.76 40.25
CA PHE A 891 7.08 34.98 40.90
C PHE A 891 5.93 35.93 41.24
N GLU A 892 4.95 36.11 40.34
CA GLU A 892 3.76 36.92 40.63
C GLU A 892 2.93 36.34 41.78
N GLU A 893 2.69 35.03 41.75
CA GLU A 893 1.96 34.33 42.80
C GLU A 893 2.68 34.46 44.15
N MET A 894 4.00 34.26 44.20
CA MET A 894 4.78 34.45 45.43
C MET A 894 4.74 35.89 45.96
N ILE A 895 4.79 36.90 45.09
CA ILE A 895 4.65 38.31 45.47
C ILE A 895 3.25 38.56 46.05
N ASN A 896 2.21 38.09 45.35
CA ASN A 896 0.82 38.29 45.75
C ASN A 896 0.50 37.58 47.07
N GLU A 897 0.96 36.34 47.25
CA GLU A 897 0.84 35.57 48.50
C GLU A 897 1.44 36.33 49.70
N PHE A 898 2.61 36.95 49.51
CA PHE A 898 3.27 37.74 50.55
C PHE A 898 2.49 39.02 50.92
N GLU A 899 1.85 39.65 49.94
CA GLU A 899 1.12 40.91 50.14
C GLU A 899 -0.31 40.72 50.66
N THR A 900 -0.98 39.63 50.29
CA THR A 900 -2.41 39.47 50.54
C THR A 900 -2.76 38.50 51.67
N ASN A 901 -1.99 37.42 51.92
CA ASN A 901 -2.37 36.45 52.94
C ASN A 901 -1.26 35.50 53.45
N GLN A 902 -0.77 35.74 54.68
CA GLN A 902 0.18 34.87 55.38
C GLN A 902 -0.29 33.41 55.53
N SER A 903 -1.61 33.16 55.52
CA SER A 903 -2.15 31.79 55.66
C SER A 903 -1.92 30.92 54.41
N GLN A 904 -1.82 31.52 53.21
CA GLN A 904 -1.57 30.78 51.96
C GLN A 904 -0.12 30.30 51.89
N ILE A 905 0.83 31.14 52.33
CA ILE A 905 2.25 30.78 52.46
C ILE A 905 2.41 29.59 53.43
N GLU A 906 1.72 29.62 54.57
CA GLU A 906 1.74 28.52 55.55
C GLU A 906 1.09 27.23 54.99
N GLU A 907 0.00 27.35 54.22
CA GLU A 907 -0.64 26.20 53.55
C GLU A 907 0.28 25.57 52.50
N ARG A 908 0.94 26.38 51.66
CA ARG A 908 1.92 25.90 50.68
C ARG A 908 3.13 25.27 51.36
N LYS A 909 3.71 25.91 52.38
CA LYS A 909 4.79 25.30 53.19
C LYS A 909 4.37 23.97 53.79
N LYS A 910 3.12 23.84 54.25
CA LYS A 910 2.60 22.58 54.78
C LYS A 910 2.49 21.50 53.69
N LYS A 911 2.02 21.85 52.48
CA LYS A 911 1.98 20.94 51.33
C LYS A 911 3.38 20.51 50.87
N LEU A 912 4.33 21.45 50.75
CA LEU A 912 5.72 21.17 50.43
C LEU A 912 6.38 20.26 51.47
N ASN A 913 6.17 20.51 52.77
CA ASN A 913 6.65 19.62 53.83
C ASN A 913 6.05 18.21 53.73
N GLN A 914 4.77 18.07 53.34
CA GLN A 914 4.17 16.76 53.11
C GLN A 914 4.80 16.04 51.91
N LEU A 915 5.04 16.76 50.80
CA LEU A 915 5.68 16.21 49.61
C LEU A 915 7.16 15.85 49.85
N SER A 916 7.89 16.61 50.67
CA SER A 916 9.30 16.33 51.02
C SER A 916 9.50 15.03 51.82
N GLN A 917 8.44 14.49 52.43
CA GLN A 917 8.50 13.31 53.30
C GLN A 917 8.14 12.01 52.59
N GLN A 918 7.70 12.07 51.34
CA GLN A 918 7.23 10.92 50.57
C GLN A 918 7.69 11.01 49.12
N ARG A 919 7.76 9.85 48.46
CA ARG A 919 8.00 9.81 47.01
C ARG A 919 6.80 10.41 46.28
N VAL A 920 7.04 11.40 45.42
CA VAL A 920 6.00 12.10 44.66
C VAL A 920 5.57 11.25 43.46
N LEU A 921 6.55 10.74 42.70
CA LEU A 921 6.34 9.85 41.56
C LEU A 921 6.07 8.43 42.04
N LYS A 922 4.82 7.99 41.86
CA LYS A 922 4.40 6.64 42.26
C LYS A 922 4.78 5.63 41.17
N PRO A 923 5.41 4.49 41.52
CA PRO A 923 5.75 3.44 40.56
C PRO A 923 4.55 2.89 39.78
N ASN A 924 3.35 2.96 40.34
CA ASN A 924 2.12 2.49 39.67
C ASN A 924 1.77 3.26 38.39
N LEU A 925 2.29 4.48 38.19
CA LEU A 925 2.01 5.27 37.00
C LEU A 925 2.57 4.57 35.75
N LEU A 926 3.82 4.08 35.83
CA LEU A 926 4.44 3.29 34.77
C LEU A 926 3.74 1.96 34.52
N ASN A 927 3.18 1.33 35.56
CA ASN A 927 2.41 0.08 35.38
C ASN A 927 1.16 0.29 34.51
N THR A 928 0.48 1.44 34.64
CA THR A 928 -0.68 1.76 33.81
C THR A 928 -0.27 2.04 32.36
N VAL A 929 0.82 2.80 32.16
CA VAL A 929 1.39 3.05 30.82
C VAL A 929 1.83 1.74 30.15
N GLN A 930 2.51 0.86 30.88
CA GLN A 930 2.92 -0.46 30.40
C GLN A 930 1.71 -1.29 29.96
N GLN A 931 0.68 -1.39 30.80
CA GLN A 931 -0.50 -2.19 30.50
C GLN A 931 -1.24 -1.67 29.26
N ARG A 932 -1.43 -0.36 29.14
CA ARG A 932 -2.09 0.23 27.96
C ARG A 932 -1.25 0.03 26.70
N SER A 933 0.06 0.21 26.78
CA SER A 933 0.97 0.03 25.65
C SER A 933 1.04 -1.44 25.20
N GLN A 934 0.99 -2.40 26.13
CA GLN A 934 0.91 -3.82 25.80
C GLN A 934 -0.43 -4.19 25.14
N ASN A 935 -1.55 -3.59 25.58
CA ASN A 935 -2.84 -3.79 24.92
C ASN A 935 -2.82 -3.22 23.49
N GLU A 936 -2.25 -2.04 23.29
CA GLU A 936 -2.09 -1.45 21.95
C GLU A 936 -1.27 -2.35 21.01
N VAL A 937 -0.20 -3.00 21.51
CA VAL A 937 0.56 -3.98 20.73
C VAL A 937 -0.33 -5.15 20.25
N GLU A 938 -1.20 -5.69 21.12
CA GLU A 938 -2.13 -6.76 20.73
C GLU A 938 -3.14 -6.27 19.68
N ASP A 939 -3.69 -5.06 19.84
CA ASP A 939 -4.63 -4.46 18.89
C ASP A 939 -3.98 -4.23 17.52
N GLN A 940 -2.76 -3.68 17.48
CA GLN A 940 -1.99 -3.47 16.26
C GLN A 940 -1.69 -4.80 15.53
N ILE A 941 -1.32 -5.86 16.27
CA ILE A 941 -1.05 -7.19 15.70
C ILE A 941 -2.33 -7.84 15.15
N TYR A 942 -3.46 -7.67 15.84
CA TYR A 942 -4.76 -8.12 15.35
C TYR A 942 -5.11 -7.46 14.02
N HIS A 943 -4.97 -6.13 13.93
CA HIS A 943 -5.24 -5.38 12.70
C HIS A 943 -4.26 -5.70 11.57
N LEU A 944 -2.96 -5.88 11.88
CA LEU A 944 -1.95 -6.33 10.91
C LEU A 944 -2.41 -7.62 10.21
N THR A 945 -2.84 -8.61 10.99
CA THR A 945 -3.25 -9.93 10.47
C THR A 945 -4.43 -9.81 9.51
N GLN A 946 -5.42 -8.95 9.80
CA GLN A 946 -6.56 -8.71 8.92
C GLN A 946 -6.14 -8.03 7.61
N ARG A 947 -5.27 -7.00 7.69
CA ARG A 947 -4.78 -6.28 6.50
C ARG A 947 -3.94 -7.18 5.60
N LEU A 948 -3.03 -7.97 6.17
CA LEU A 948 -2.15 -8.85 5.39
C LEU A 948 -2.94 -9.87 4.57
N ASN A 949 -4.02 -10.44 5.11
CA ASN A 949 -4.84 -11.40 4.36
C ASN A 949 -5.40 -10.83 3.05
N LEU A 950 -5.88 -9.58 3.07
CA LEU A 950 -6.40 -8.92 1.86
C LEU A 950 -5.27 -8.56 0.89
N GLN A 951 -4.16 -8.05 1.41
CA GLN A 951 -3.05 -7.53 0.62
C GLN A 951 -2.23 -8.64 -0.05
N LEU A 952 -1.99 -9.76 0.65
CA LEU A 952 -1.22 -10.89 0.11
C LEU A 952 -1.91 -11.51 -1.10
N LEU A 953 -3.24 -11.54 -1.12
CA LEU A 953 -4.01 -12.12 -2.22
C LEU A 953 -3.74 -11.38 -3.55
N ASP A 954 -3.62 -10.06 -3.51
CA ASP A 954 -3.35 -9.27 -4.72
C ASP A 954 -1.94 -9.48 -5.26
N GLU A 955 -0.95 -9.65 -4.37
CA GLU A 955 0.43 -10.00 -4.76
C GLU A 955 0.52 -11.43 -5.31
N VAL A 956 -0.22 -12.37 -4.73
CA VAL A 956 -0.29 -13.74 -5.26
C VAL A 956 -0.92 -13.75 -6.65
N LYS A 957 -1.96 -12.94 -6.91
CA LYS A 957 -2.56 -12.79 -8.24
C LYS A 957 -1.60 -12.19 -9.27
N SER A 958 -0.78 -11.22 -8.87
CA SER A 958 0.18 -10.55 -9.76
C SER A 958 1.27 -11.52 -10.24
N ILE A 959 1.71 -12.45 -9.39
CA ILE A 959 2.81 -13.38 -9.70
C ILE A 959 2.33 -14.74 -10.19
N TYR A 960 1.42 -15.39 -9.47
CA TYR A 960 1.00 -16.77 -9.76
C TYR A 960 -0.14 -16.78 -10.76
N ASN A 961 0.20 -16.47 -12.01
CA ASN A 961 -0.76 -16.33 -13.09
C ASN A 961 -0.46 -17.24 -14.30
N SER A 962 -1.33 -17.20 -15.32
CA SER A 962 -1.22 -18.05 -16.51
C SER A 962 0.07 -17.82 -17.32
N GLN A 963 0.75 -16.69 -17.14
CA GLN A 963 2.02 -16.37 -17.80
C GLN A 963 3.17 -17.28 -17.36
N MET A 964 3.11 -17.88 -16.16
CA MET A 964 4.08 -18.89 -15.68
C MET A 964 4.18 -20.11 -16.62
N THR A 965 3.19 -20.34 -17.47
CA THR A 965 3.18 -21.48 -18.40
C THR A 965 3.99 -21.26 -19.67
N LYS A 966 4.47 -20.04 -19.90
CA LYS A 966 5.27 -19.66 -21.09
C LYS A 966 6.70 -20.24 -21.06
N PHE A 967 7.16 -20.72 -19.91
CA PHE A 967 8.51 -21.28 -19.74
C PHE A 967 8.54 -22.82 -19.93
N ASP A 968 9.68 -23.31 -20.43
CA ASP A 968 9.86 -24.73 -20.77
C ASP A 968 9.92 -25.63 -19.53
N ASP A 969 10.54 -25.16 -18.44
CA ASP A 969 10.62 -25.87 -17.16
C ASP A 969 9.72 -25.21 -16.11
N PHE A 970 8.54 -25.82 -15.91
CA PHE A 970 7.55 -25.32 -14.97
C PHE A 970 7.98 -25.41 -13.50
N ASN A 971 8.83 -26.37 -13.12
CA ASN A 971 9.30 -26.46 -11.73
C ASN A 971 10.36 -25.39 -11.43
N LYS A 972 11.24 -25.11 -12.39
CA LYS A 972 12.18 -24.00 -12.30
C LYS A 972 11.44 -22.66 -12.22
N GLU A 973 10.40 -22.50 -13.02
CA GLU A 973 9.58 -21.29 -13.01
C GLU A 973 8.85 -21.09 -11.68
N LYS A 974 8.24 -22.14 -11.10
CA LYS A 974 7.63 -22.03 -9.76
C LYS A 974 8.60 -21.45 -8.74
N ARG A 975 9.84 -21.95 -8.70
CA ARG A 975 10.84 -21.50 -7.73
C ARG A 975 11.24 -20.05 -7.97
N ARG A 976 11.39 -19.64 -9.24
CA ARG A 976 11.64 -18.24 -9.63
C ARG A 976 10.48 -17.33 -9.21
N SER A 977 9.24 -17.70 -9.50
CA SER A 977 8.05 -16.93 -9.13
C SER A 977 7.87 -16.87 -7.61
N THR A 978 8.17 -17.94 -6.88
CA THR A 978 8.16 -17.92 -5.41
C THR A 978 9.21 -16.97 -4.85
N LYS A 979 10.42 -16.96 -5.41
CA LYS A 979 11.44 -15.99 -5.01
C LYS A 979 10.98 -14.55 -5.28
N LEU A 980 10.45 -14.28 -6.48
CA LEU A 980 9.91 -12.96 -6.83
C LEU A 980 8.79 -12.53 -5.86
N TYR A 981 7.92 -13.46 -5.47
CA TYR A 981 6.84 -13.20 -4.52
C TYR A 981 7.37 -12.86 -3.14
N LEU A 982 8.31 -13.66 -2.64
CA LEU A 982 8.95 -13.41 -1.35
C LEU A 982 9.69 -12.06 -1.36
N ASP A 983 10.41 -11.74 -2.43
CA ASP A 983 11.10 -10.44 -2.56
C ASP A 983 10.14 -9.25 -2.51
N GLN A 984 8.96 -9.37 -3.13
CA GLN A 984 7.92 -8.33 -3.10
C GLN A 984 7.28 -8.19 -1.71
N ILE A 985 6.91 -9.30 -1.07
CA ILE A 985 6.21 -9.22 0.22
C ILE A 985 7.16 -8.91 1.38
N HIS A 986 8.43 -9.36 1.36
CA HIS A 986 9.37 -9.08 2.45
C HIS A 986 9.65 -7.61 2.61
N GLN A 987 9.80 -6.88 1.50
CA GLN A 987 9.93 -5.42 1.54
C GLN A 987 8.73 -4.79 2.25
N ARG A 988 7.51 -5.21 1.90
CA ARG A 988 6.28 -4.68 2.50
C ARG A 988 6.14 -5.06 3.98
N LEU A 989 6.45 -6.30 4.32
CA LEU A 989 6.38 -6.80 5.69
C LEU A 989 7.38 -6.05 6.57
N TYR A 990 8.58 -5.77 6.07
CA TYR A 990 9.56 -4.97 6.78
C TYR A 990 9.08 -3.51 6.98
N LEU A 991 8.54 -2.87 5.94
CA LEU A 991 7.94 -1.52 6.06
C LEU A 991 6.80 -1.48 7.12
N GLU A 992 5.91 -2.47 7.12
CA GLU A 992 4.84 -2.58 8.14
C GLU A 992 5.41 -2.83 9.54
N GLN A 993 6.46 -3.65 9.68
CA GLN A 993 7.14 -3.86 10.95
C GLN A 993 7.69 -2.54 11.51
N SER A 994 8.43 -1.78 10.71
CA SER A 994 9.00 -0.49 11.10
C SER A 994 7.90 0.49 11.54
N LEU A 995 6.78 0.52 10.82
CA LEU A 995 5.59 1.31 11.20
C LEU A 995 5.03 0.91 12.57
N LEU A 996 4.97 -0.38 12.88
CA LEU A 996 4.48 -0.85 14.17
C LEU A 996 5.40 -0.44 15.32
N VAL A 997 6.72 -0.52 15.13
CA VAL A 997 7.70 -0.09 16.13
C VAL A 997 7.50 1.39 16.49
N GLU A 998 7.40 2.27 15.49
CA GLU A 998 7.20 3.70 15.71
C GLU A 998 5.81 4.03 16.28
N ARG A 999 4.75 3.33 15.86
CA ARG A 999 3.40 3.47 16.45
C ARG A 999 3.40 3.10 17.93
N THR A 1000 4.02 1.99 18.30
CA THR A 1000 4.12 1.55 19.69
C THR A 1000 4.90 2.57 20.53
N LYS A 1001 6.01 3.09 20.00
CA LYS A 1001 6.81 4.14 20.66
C LYS A 1001 6.00 5.42 20.87
N LYS A 1002 5.30 5.90 19.84
CA LYS A 1002 4.45 7.10 19.91
C LYS A 1002 3.34 6.93 20.94
N TYR A 1003 2.59 5.83 20.86
CA TYR A 1003 1.51 5.54 21.79
C TYR A 1003 2.01 5.47 23.25
N TYR A 1004 3.18 4.85 23.46
CA TYR A 1004 3.82 4.83 24.78
C TYR A 1004 4.09 6.24 25.32
N LEU A 1005 4.67 7.12 24.50
CA LEU A 1005 4.93 8.51 24.88
C LEU A 1005 3.65 9.29 25.19
N GLU A 1006 2.61 9.15 24.36
CA GLU A 1006 1.31 9.79 24.58
C GLU A 1006 0.66 9.32 25.89
N GLN A 1007 0.65 8.01 26.16
CA GLN A 1007 0.11 7.48 27.41
C GLN A 1007 0.91 7.94 28.63
N LEU A 1008 2.22 8.08 28.47
CA LEU A 1008 3.07 8.58 29.52
C LEU A 1008 2.77 10.05 29.81
N GLU A 1009 2.67 10.90 28.78
CA GLU A 1009 2.30 12.31 28.94
C GLU A 1009 0.92 12.48 29.61
N ASP A 1010 -0.07 11.71 29.16
CA ASP A 1010 -1.43 11.71 29.72
C ASP A 1010 -1.47 11.37 31.22
N GLU A 1011 -0.69 10.37 31.64
CA GLU A 1011 -0.61 9.95 33.05
C GLU A 1011 0.20 10.95 33.90
N PHE A 1012 1.15 11.67 33.30
CA PHE A 1012 1.94 12.71 33.98
C PHE A 1012 1.22 14.05 34.13
N ALA A 1013 0.35 14.42 33.18
CA ALA A 1013 -0.29 15.72 33.14
C ALA A 1013 -1.01 16.13 34.47
N PRO A 1014 -1.73 15.23 35.18
CA PRO A 1014 -2.33 15.56 36.47
C PRO A 1014 -1.30 15.87 37.57
N LEU A 1015 -0.17 15.15 37.57
CA LEU A 1015 0.90 15.34 38.54
C LEU A 1015 1.63 16.66 38.30
N GLN A 1016 1.95 16.96 37.04
CA GLN A 1016 2.57 18.22 36.64
C GLN A 1016 1.71 19.41 37.09
N ARG A 1017 0.38 19.35 36.87
CA ARG A 1017 -0.56 20.37 37.37
C ARG A 1017 -0.51 20.52 38.90
N SER A 1018 -0.41 19.42 39.65
CA SER A 1018 -0.33 19.47 41.11
C SER A 1018 0.98 20.04 41.63
N LEU A 1019 2.10 19.82 40.94
CA LEU A 1019 3.42 20.34 41.29
C LEU A 1019 3.55 21.83 40.96
N ASN A 1020 3.00 22.26 39.83
CA ASN A 1020 2.96 23.67 39.44
C ASN A 1020 2.23 24.53 40.48
N GLN A 1021 1.17 24.01 41.12
CA GLN A 1021 0.43 24.71 42.20
C GLN A 1021 1.26 24.98 43.47
N VAL A 1022 2.39 24.29 43.65
CA VAL A 1022 3.33 24.53 44.75
C VAL A 1022 4.66 25.12 44.25
N HIS A 1023 4.69 25.58 43.00
CA HIS A 1023 5.83 26.12 42.26
C HIS A 1023 7.01 25.15 42.13
N VAL A 1024 6.72 23.87 41.94
CA VAL A 1024 7.72 22.88 41.49
C VAL A 1024 7.45 22.65 40.01
N PHE A 1025 8.44 22.93 39.17
CA PHE A 1025 8.30 22.80 37.71
C PHE A 1025 9.08 21.58 37.25
N ILE A 1026 8.39 20.71 36.51
CA ILE A 1026 8.99 19.52 35.91
C ILE A 1026 8.79 19.56 34.40
N ASP A 1027 9.85 19.20 33.71
CA ASP A 1027 9.87 18.92 32.28
C ASP A 1027 10.55 17.57 32.07
N PRO A 1028 9.78 16.52 31.82
CA PRO A 1028 10.35 15.20 31.73
C PRO A 1028 10.81 14.92 30.29
N ASP A 1029 12.12 14.97 30.05
CA ASP A 1029 12.75 14.57 28.79
C ASP A 1029 13.06 13.05 28.82
N PHE A 1030 12.10 12.24 28.37
CA PHE A 1030 12.27 10.78 28.32
C PHE A 1030 13.13 10.38 27.13
N ASN A 1031 14.38 10.03 27.41
CA ASN A 1031 15.28 9.50 26.40
C ASN A 1031 15.01 8.01 26.22
N LEU A 1032 14.00 7.67 25.42
CA LEU A 1032 13.69 6.28 25.12
C LEU A 1032 14.87 5.60 24.42
N ALA A 1033 15.11 4.33 24.76
CA ALA A 1033 16.06 3.49 24.06
C ALA A 1033 15.70 3.37 22.58
N GLU A 1034 16.69 3.36 21.70
CA GLU A 1034 16.48 2.95 20.31
C GLU A 1034 16.02 1.49 20.28
N SER A 1035 15.10 1.19 19.36
CA SER A 1035 14.59 -0.17 19.20
C SER A 1035 15.68 -1.09 18.65
N ASP A 1036 15.88 -2.23 19.31
CA ASP A 1036 16.74 -3.31 18.81
C ASP A 1036 16.07 -4.12 17.67
N ILE A 1037 14.80 -3.81 17.33
CA ILE A 1037 14.00 -4.49 16.30
C ILE A 1037 14.44 -4.02 14.90
N THR A 1038 15.70 -4.28 14.56
CA THR A 1038 16.33 -3.89 13.30
C THR A 1038 16.41 -5.04 12.29
N GLU A 1039 16.15 -6.28 12.74
CA GLU A 1039 16.06 -7.46 11.89
C GLU A 1039 14.62 -7.70 11.40
N PRO A 1040 14.42 -8.21 10.18
CA PRO A 1040 13.09 -8.52 9.66
C PRO A 1040 12.52 -9.77 10.36
N TYR A 1041 11.58 -9.59 11.29
CA TYR A 1041 10.92 -10.70 11.99
C TYR A 1041 9.97 -11.47 11.07
N MET A 1042 9.34 -10.77 10.12
CA MET A 1042 8.40 -11.32 9.13
C MET A 1042 9.11 -11.69 7.83
N HIS A 1043 9.99 -12.69 7.89
CA HIS A 1043 10.80 -13.16 6.76
C HIS A 1043 10.61 -14.67 6.50
N LEU A 1044 10.04 -15.04 5.35
CA LEU A 1044 9.81 -16.43 4.95
C LEU A 1044 10.95 -17.00 4.10
N GLU A 1045 11.42 -18.19 4.49
CA GLU A 1045 12.41 -18.93 3.71
C GLU A 1045 11.84 -19.43 2.37
N LEU A 1046 12.61 -19.30 1.27
CA LEU A 1046 12.18 -19.76 -0.06
C LEU A 1046 11.76 -21.23 -0.07
N ASN A 1047 12.52 -22.07 0.62
CA ASN A 1047 12.25 -23.51 0.64
C ASN A 1047 10.96 -23.85 1.41
N ASP A 1048 10.66 -23.15 2.50
CA ASP A 1048 9.44 -23.37 3.27
C ASP A 1048 8.21 -22.94 2.46
N MET A 1049 8.28 -21.76 1.84
CA MET A 1049 7.21 -21.28 0.95
C MET A 1049 7.04 -22.18 -0.27
N PHE A 1050 8.14 -22.61 -0.90
CA PHE A 1050 8.10 -23.49 -2.07
C PHE A 1050 7.50 -24.87 -1.72
N ASN A 1051 7.80 -25.41 -0.54
CA ASN A 1051 7.23 -26.66 -0.04
C ASN A 1051 5.76 -26.51 0.36
N ALA A 1052 5.35 -25.32 0.80
CA ALA A 1052 3.97 -24.98 1.10
C ALA A 1052 3.12 -24.73 -0.16
N LEU A 1053 3.72 -24.63 -1.35
CA LEU A 1053 2.94 -24.48 -2.59
C LEU A 1053 1.96 -25.66 -2.77
N PRO A 1054 0.72 -25.38 -3.19
CA PRO A 1054 -0.27 -26.44 -3.32
C PRO A 1054 0.11 -27.40 -4.44
N LYS A 1055 -0.09 -28.71 -4.20
CA LYS A 1055 0.18 -29.77 -5.20
C LYS A 1055 -0.64 -29.61 -6.48
N SER A 1056 -1.73 -28.83 -6.43
CA SER A 1056 -2.53 -28.45 -7.59
C SER A 1056 -1.81 -27.48 -8.53
N LEU A 1057 -0.81 -26.72 -8.08
CA LEU A 1057 -0.03 -25.81 -8.91
C LEU A 1057 0.75 -26.60 -9.97
N THR A 1058 0.20 -26.67 -11.18
CA THR A 1058 0.77 -27.40 -12.32
C THR A 1058 0.48 -26.63 -13.60
N LYS A 1059 1.33 -26.79 -14.63
CA LYS A 1059 1.19 -26.12 -15.94
C LYS A 1059 -0.20 -26.26 -16.55
N LYS A 1060 -0.90 -27.38 -16.29
CA LYS A 1060 -2.26 -27.65 -16.78
C LYS A 1060 -3.37 -27.01 -15.92
N LYS A 1061 -3.16 -26.93 -14.60
CA LYS A 1061 -4.19 -26.46 -13.65
C LYS A 1061 -4.16 -24.94 -13.46
N ILE A 1062 -3.00 -24.29 -13.54
CA ILE A 1062 -2.87 -22.84 -13.39
C ILE A 1062 -3.49 -22.05 -14.56
N ILE A 1063 -3.77 -22.70 -15.69
CA ILE A 1063 -4.48 -22.12 -16.85
C ILE A 1063 -6.01 -22.13 -16.63
N GLN A 1064 -6.51 -22.95 -15.69
CA GLN A 1064 -7.94 -23.09 -15.44
C GLN A 1064 -8.37 -22.03 -14.41
N PRO A 1065 -9.22 -21.04 -14.76
CA PRO A 1065 -9.50 -19.90 -13.89
C PRO A 1065 -10.01 -20.27 -12.48
N LYS A 1066 -10.91 -21.27 -12.38
CA LYS A 1066 -11.40 -21.84 -11.11
C LYS A 1066 -10.28 -22.38 -10.23
N VAL A 1067 -9.50 -23.30 -10.79
CA VAL A 1067 -8.40 -23.95 -10.07
C VAL A 1067 -7.26 -22.97 -9.79
N GLN A 1068 -7.08 -21.96 -10.63
CA GLN A 1068 -6.13 -20.87 -10.41
C GLN A 1068 -6.52 -20.03 -9.19
N ARG A 1069 -7.78 -19.65 -9.02
CA ARG A 1069 -8.24 -18.94 -7.82
C ARG A 1069 -8.07 -19.78 -6.57
N ASP A 1070 -8.46 -21.05 -6.61
CA ASP A 1070 -8.22 -21.98 -5.49
C ASP A 1070 -6.73 -22.09 -5.15
N ILE A 1071 -5.87 -22.18 -6.18
CA ILE A 1071 -4.42 -22.19 -6.01
C ILE A 1071 -3.94 -20.89 -5.37
N GLN A 1072 -4.39 -19.73 -5.86
CA GLN A 1072 -3.99 -18.42 -5.35
C GLN A 1072 -4.47 -18.20 -3.91
N GLN A 1073 -5.71 -18.56 -3.60
CA GLN A 1073 -6.24 -18.52 -2.24
C GLN A 1073 -5.47 -19.48 -1.33
N THR A 1074 -5.22 -20.73 -1.77
CA THR A 1074 -4.43 -21.69 -0.99
C THR A 1074 -2.99 -21.20 -0.77
N ILE A 1075 -2.37 -20.56 -1.76
CA ILE A 1075 -1.04 -19.93 -1.60
C ILE A 1075 -1.11 -18.80 -0.58
N THR A 1076 -2.17 -17.98 -0.61
CA THR A 1076 -2.40 -16.90 0.36
C THR A 1076 -2.56 -17.47 1.77
N ASP A 1077 -3.46 -18.44 1.95
CA ASP A 1077 -3.70 -19.10 3.24
C ASP A 1077 -2.43 -19.76 3.78
N ASN A 1078 -1.67 -20.45 2.93
CA ASN A 1078 -0.40 -21.07 3.32
C ASN A 1078 0.66 -20.03 3.68
N THR A 1079 0.70 -18.89 2.98
CA THR A 1079 1.59 -17.78 3.32
C THR A 1079 1.20 -17.22 4.69
N THR A 1080 -0.09 -16.99 4.94
CA THR A 1080 -0.60 -16.54 6.24
C THR A 1080 -0.25 -17.52 7.36
N GLU A 1081 -0.44 -18.84 7.15
CA GLU A 1081 -0.07 -19.86 8.13
C GLU A 1081 1.44 -19.86 8.44
N LEU A 1082 2.29 -19.67 7.42
CA LEU A 1082 3.73 -19.56 7.62
C LEU A 1082 4.14 -18.26 8.34
N LEU A 1083 3.40 -17.17 8.12
CA LEU A 1083 3.64 -15.88 8.79
C LEU A 1083 3.18 -15.87 10.26
N LYS A 1084 2.19 -16.68 10.67
CA LYS A 1084 1.70 -16.72 12.05
C LYS A 1084 2.80 -16.83 13.13
N PRO A 1085 3.75 -17.78 13.07
CA PRO A 1085 4.83 -17.84 14.05
C PRO A 1085 5.73 -16.59 14.03
N GLN A 1086 5.91 -15.98 12.86
CA GLN A 1086 6.73 -14.78 12.69
C GLN A 1086 6.06 -13.52 13.25
N ILE A 1087 4.77 -13.37 13.00
CA ILE A 1087 3.92 -12.34 13.64
C ILE A 1087 3.93 -12.55 15.16
N GLY A 1088 3.92 -13.79 15.63
CA GLY A 1088 4.09 -14.13 17.05
C GLY A 1088 5.43 -13.66 17.63
N ASN A 1089 6.53 -13.84 16.89
CA ASN A 1089 7.86 -13.35 17.29
C ASN A 1089 7.92 -11.82 17.28
N LEU A 1090 7.36 -11.17 16.26
CA LEU A 1090 7.28 -9.71 16.20
C LEU A 1090 6.47 -9.15 17.38
N ARG A 1091 5.32 -9.76 17.69
CA ARG A 1091 4.51 -9.40 18.85
C ARG A 1091 5.31 -9.49 20.15
N GLN A 1092 6.09 -10.56 20.32
CA GLN A 1092 6.95 -10.72 21.48
C GLN A 1092 8.03 -9.63 21.52
N ALA A 1093 8.67 -9.34 20.39
CA ALA A 1093 9.69 -8.29 20.31
C ALA A 1093 9.12 -6.90 20.62
N LEU A 1094 7.92 -6.56 20.13
CA LEU A 1094 7.23 -5.31 20.45
C LEU A 1094 6.87 -5.22 21.94
N ALA A 1095 6.43 -6.32 22.56
CA ALA A 1095 6.17 -6.36 23.99
C ALA A 1095 7.46 -6.20 24.81
N GLU A 1096 8.56 -6.85 24.39
CA GLU A 1096 9.89 -6.67 25.01
C GLU A 1096 10.40 -5.25 24.83
N TYR A 1097 10.13 -4.60 23.70
CA TYR A 1097 10.47 -3.20 23.47
C TYR A 1097 9.68 -2.25 24.39
N VAL A 1098 8.39 -2.51 24.65
CA VAL A 1098 7.63 -1.80 25.67
C VAL A 1098 8.28 -1.96 27.05
N ASP A 1099 8.72 -3.17 27.41
CA ASP A 1099 9.41 -3.42 28.68
C ASP A 1099 10.78 -2.71 28.76
N GLN A 1100 11.52 -2.62 27.66
CA GLN A 1100 12.77 -1.84 27.56
C GLN A 1100 12.52 -0.34 27.74
N MET A 1101 11.48 0.21 27.09
CA MET A 1101 11.07 1.60 27.26
C MET A 1101 10.71 1.90 28.72
N ILE A 1102 9.98 0.99 29.39
CA ILE A 1102 9.66 1.10 30.82
C ILE A 1102 10.92 1.12 31.68
N GLN A 1103 11.88 0.22 31.46
CA GLN A 1103 13.15 0.21 32.23
C GLN A 1103 13.96 1.49 32.06
N THR A 1104 13.96 2.04 30.84
CA THR A 1104 14.62 3.32 30.55
C THR A 1104 13.89 4.46 31.27
N SER A 1105 12.56 4.50 31.16
CA SER A 1105 11.72 5.47 31.88
C SER A 1105 11.83 5.35 33.40
N GLU A 1106 12.05 4.17 33.99
CA GLU A 1106 12.27 4.02 35.44
C GLU A 1106 13.52 4.79 35.90
N THR A 1107 14.59 4.77 35.09
CA THR A 1107 15.82 5.51 35.38
C THR A 1107 15.58 7.01 35.30
N ASP A 1108 14.86 7.47 34.28
CA ASP A 1108 14.47 8.87 34.11
C ASP A 1108 13.53 9.32 35.25
N PHE A 1109 12.64 8.46 35.72
CA PHE A 1109 11.75 8.71 36.86
C PHE A 1109 12.50 8.92 38.16
N ASP A 1110 13.54 8.12 38.43
CA ASP A 1110 14.35 8.26 39.64
C ASP A 1110 15.14 9.57 39.62
N GLN A 1111 15.64 9.98 38.45
CA GLN A 1111 16.29 11.26 38.25
C GLN A 1111 15.29 12.42 38.45
N LEU A 1112 14.12 12.34 37.82
CA LEU A 1112 13.06 13.33 37.95
C LEU A 1112 12.56 13.46 39.40
N GLU A 1113 12.45 12.36 40.13
CA GLU A 1113 12.10 12.39 41.56
C GLU A 1113 13.18 13.14 42.37
N ALA A 1114 14.46 12.88 42.11
CA ALA A 1114 15.55 13.59 42.78
C ALA A 1114 15.49 15.11 42.49
N ASP A 1115 15.17 15.48 41.25
CA ASP A 1115 15.03 16.87 40.83
C ASP A 1115 13.82 17.56 41.50
N ILE A 1116 12.67 16.87 41.56
CA ILE A 1116 11.48 17.33 42.31
C ILE A 1116 11.83 17.57 43.78
N GLN A 1117 12.51 16.61 44.43
CA GLN A 1117 12.87 16.74 45.85
C GLN A 1117 13.87 17.88 46.08
N SER A 1118 14.84 18.05 45.18
CA SER A 1118 15.80 19.15 45.25
C SER A 1118 15.10 20.52 45.13
N GLN A 1119 14.13 20.65 44.23
CA GLN A 1119 13.32 21.87 44.10
C GLN A 1119 12.48 22.14 45.36
N ILE A 1120 11.83 21.10 45.92
CA ILE A 1120 11.07 21.22 47.18
C ILE A 1120 11.97 21.68 48.33
N GLU A 1121 13.16 21.09 48.47
CA GLU A 1121 14.14 21.48 49.49
C GLU A 1121 14.58 22.94 49.31
N SER A 1122 14.84 23.37 48.07
CA SER A 1122 15.17 24.76 47.76
C SER A 1122 14.04 25.70 48.19
N LEU A 1123 12.78 25.38 47.87
CA LEU A 1123 11.62 26.20 48.24
C LEU A 1123 11.39 26.24 49.76
N LEU A 1124 11.74 25.19 50.49
CA LEU A 1124 11.64 25.12 51.95
C LEU A 1124 12.80 25.80 52.69
N ALA A 1125 13.98 25.89 52.06
CA ALA A 1125 15.18 26.46 52.66
C ALA A 1125 15.12 28.00 52.81
N PHE A 1126 14.33 28.68 51.98
CA PHE A 1126 14.18 30.13 52.03
C PHE A 1126 12.91 30.54 52.78
N ASP A 1127 13.07 31.37 53.80
CA ASP A 1127 11.96 32.14 54.35
C ASP A 1127 11.65 33.31 53.41
N ILE A 1128 10.42 33.36 52.92
CA ILE A 1128 9.93 34.46 52.08
C ILE A 1128 9.90 35.73 52.94
N ASP A 1129 10.99 36.47 52.90
CA ASP A 1129 11.17 37.74 53.58
C ASP A 1129 11.10 38.92 52.61
N ALA A 1130 11.06 40.14 53.16
CA ALA A 1130 11.01 41.35 52.36
C ALA A 1130 12.24 41.56 51.45
N SER A 1131 13.38 40.91 51.73
CA SER A 1131 14.58 41.01 50.88
C SER A 1131 14.41 40.15 49.63
N LEU A 1132 14.02 38.88 49.80
CA LEU A 1132 13.81 37.94 48.71
C LEU A 1132 12.66 38.39 47.79
N ILE A 1133 11.55 38.88 48.36
CA ILE A 1133 10.43 39.39 47.56
C ILE A 1133 10.81 40.60 46.71
N ASN A 1134 11.64 41.52 47.23
CA ASN A 1134 12.13 42.63 46.43
C ASN A 1134 13.05 42.17 45.30
N GLN A 1135 13.89 41.17 45.56
CA GLN A 1135 14.75 40.57 44.54
C GLN A 1135 13.93 39.85 43.46
N ILE A 1136 12.91 39.08 43.84
CA ILE A 1136 11.96 38.44 42.92
C ILE A 1136 11.22 39.49 42.08
N ARG A 1137 10.79 40.61 42.68
CA ARG A 1137 10.10 41.69 41.97
C ARG A 1137 10.98 42.36 40.91
N GLU A 1138 12.24 42.63 41.23
CA GLU A 1138 13.21 43.18 40.27
C GLU A 1138 13.49 42.17 39.15
N ALA A 1139 13.77 40.91 39.51
CA ALA A 1139 14.02 39.85 38.54
C ALA A 1139 12.83 39.59 37.62
N ASN A 1140 11.60 39.58 38.15
CA ASN A 1140 10.39 39.33 37.35
C ASN A 1140 10.09 40.50 36.40
N THR A 1141 10.35 41.74 36.82
CA THR A 1141 10.21 42.92 35.93
C THR A 1141 11.19 42.83 34.76
N ASN A 1142 12.44 42.44 35.04
CA ASN A 1142 13.45 42.22 34.00
C ASN A 1142 13.11 41.03 33.09
N LEU A 1143 12.57 39.94 33.67
CA LEU A 1143 12.12 38.76 32.94
C LEU A 1143 10.97 39.10 31.99
N LYS A 1144 9.87 39.69 32.48
CA LYS A 1144 8.74 40.13 31.64
C LYS A 1144 9.18 41.04 30.48
N SER A 1145 10.10 41.96 30.75
CA SER A 1145 10.68 42.83 29.73
C SER A 1145 11.55 42.08 28.72
N ALA A 1146 12.17 40.97 29.10
CA ALA A 1146 13.03 40.17 28.23
C ALA A 1146 12.25 39.20 27.34
N ILE A 1147 11.12 38.66 27.83
CA ILE A 1147 10.30 37.67 27.11
C ILE A 1147 8.94 38.22 26.63
N SER A 1148 8.80 39.54 26.56
CA SER A 1148 7.64 40.25 26.00
C SER A 1148 6.27 39.81 26.55
N ILE A 1149 6.19 39.56 27.86
CA ILE A 1149 4.90 39.33 28.54
C ILE A 1149 4.25 40.69 28.79
N ASP A 1150 3.20 41.03 28.03
CA ASP A 1150 2.36 42.20 28.34
C ASP A 1150 1.61 41.99 29.66
N ASP A 1151 1.48 43.07 30.45
CA ASP A 1151 0.86 43.11 31.79
C ASP A 1151 -0.65 42.80 31.82
#